data_AF-V7CE25-F1
#
_entry.id   AF-V7CE25-F1
#
_cell.length_a   1.000
_cell.length_b   1.000
_cell.length_c   1.000
_cell.angle_alpha   90.00
_cell.angle_beta   90.00
_cell.angle_gamma   90.00
#
_symmetry.space_group_name_H-M   'P 1'
#
loop_
_entity.id
_entity.type
_entity.pdbx_description
1 polymer ?
#
loop_
_entity_poly.entity_id
_entity_poly.type
_entity_poly.pdbx_seq_one_letter_code
_entity_poly.pdbx_strand_id
1 'polypeptide(L)'
;MNCVKNGEAENNPDKVASRAPLHDNLLSGDNDAVADCEKLSESHLDESKFDVQFKLWALRIPCQHCKVATRILNGYLFDKPRVKPIIEDPTCDKNRYLIFSDKVQNEDLSDIPKQKVDELNGLCKIEVVPYSMTLGYSYWNHVLKQILPTGVEVPSSFETIVNCSTYTGQIAHLNLHDELLPYKDVIAKVIYDKNYPRIKTIVNKVGTITNEFRVPEFEILAGDHTMITEVKQYGATFRLDYSLVYWNSRLEHEHKRLVSMFQAGETICDMFAGIGPFAIPAAQKGCIVYANDLNPDSIHYLRINAKINKVDDRIYAYNMDARKFVSQLMEVPNTEVTSAHSSEVPILDTCHTCRVQDNAESNSENELPTVDTKDSNSGLGDVKGSTTHTATSVIAGKRSSSYREGDVEAHETGMLESVGRKGSTNKRMRGSEMSVTKTWEHIDHIIMNLPASAVQFLDAFRGLIQKKYWKGCLPWIHCYCFIRATETPDTIIAVAESALNAPIQDSKFHRVRDVAPNKKKKSHKMEQEKAPCVGNLVAFLLVFLTMASCGSGVGVNWGTMATHKLPPSKVVKMLQENGVNKLKLFDAEEWIMAALMGTDIEVMLAIPNNMLEDMSKNPQVADSWVYENVTTYMYPGGLNIKYIAVGNEPFLKEYNGSYLQTTLPALKNIQIALNSWGFGSQIKVTVPFNADAYYSPDSNQVPSAGDFRPEVRDQTIEIVQFLYANNAPFTVNIYPFLSLYGNDHFPFDFAFFDGNNRPLIDGNSVYTNVFDANLDTLLWALEKSGFPDMDVIVGEVGWPTDGDKNANVQNAKRFNMGLLKHALSGNGTPKRKGILDIYLFSLIDENAKSIAPGNFERHWGIFEFDGKPKYELDLAGLEQNKGLVPVEGVKYMEKRWCILDPEVKDLHLLAASIDYACSQSDCTALGYGSSCNTLTLLGNASYAFNMYYQVNSQQDWDCDFTGLATVTDDDPSEKGCQFPIMISFGSSLLRHGRLTTILMKAFSIYLFVIFL
;
A
#
# COMPACT_ATOMS: atom_id res chain seq x y z
N MET A 1 68.55 17.20 6.62
CA MET A 1 69.78 18.03 6.50
C MET A 1 69.68 18.82 5.19
N ASN A 2 70.47 19.88 5.01
CA ASN A 2 70.19 20.96 4.05
C ASN A 2 70.24 20.63 2.54
N CYS A 3 69.55 21.50 1.77
CA CYS A 3 69.87 22.03 0.42
C CYS A 3 69.49 21.27 -0.87
N VAL A 4 68.43 21.78 -1.52
CA VAL A 4 68.47 22.56 -2.80
C VAL A 4 69.23 21.98 -4.01
N LYS A 5 68.50 21.78 -5.13
CA LYS A 5 68.77 22.48 -6.41
C LYS A 5 67.65 22.37 -7.48
N ASN A 6 67.63 23.40 -8.33
CA ASN A 6 66.80 23.68 -9.53
C ASN A 6 66.99 22.61 -10.63
N GLY A 7 66.20 22.50 -11.72
CA GLY A 7 65.02 23.28 -12.20
C GLY A 7 64.94 23.24 -13.74
N GLU A 8 63.88 23.80 -14.36
CA GLU A 8 63.67 23.97 -15.84
C GLU A 8 63.56 22.64 -16.66
N ALA A 9 62.93 22.48 -17.84
CA ALA A 9 61.84 23.12 -18.63
C ALA A 9 61.42 22.09 -19.75
N GLU A 10 60.42 22.20 -20.64
CA GLU A 10 59.36 23.18 -20.99
C GLU A 10 58.23 22.52 -21.86
N ASN A 11 57.13 23.22 -22.12
CA ASN A 11 56.20 23.19 -23.30
C ASN A 11 55.53 21.91 -23.89
N ASN A 12 54.20 21.83 -23.68
CA ASN A 12 53.08 21.71 -24.67
C ASN A 12 52.91 20.47 -25.62
N PRO A 13 51.69 20.22 -26.19
CA PRO A 13 50.31 20.57 -25.76
C PRO A 13 49.32 19.36 -25.84
N ASP A 14 48.01 19.64 -25.89
CA ASP A 14 46.90 18.81 -26.41
C ASP A 14 46.40 17.56 -25.66
N LYS A 15 45.53 17.79 -24.65
CA LYS A 15 44.06 17.50 -24.76
C LYS A 15 43.33 17.75 -23.43
N VAL A 16 42.47 18.77 -23.40
CA VAL A 16 41.47 18.98 -22.33
C VAL A 16 40.10 19.10 -22.97
N ALA A 17 39.18 18.19 -22.62
CA ALA A 17 37.76 18.30 -22.92
C ALA A 17 37.01 18.41 -21.59
N SER A 18 36.33 19.53 -21.38
CA SER A 18 35.65 19.85 -20.12
C SER A 18 34.29 19.17 -20.00
N ARG A 19 33.92 18.80 -18.77
CA ARG A 19 32.55 18.42 -18.41
C ARG A 19 32.05 19.42 -17.36
N ALA A 20 31.12 20.29 -17.76
CA ALA A 20 30.59 21.35 -16.91
C ALA A 20 29.51 20.81 -15.95
N PRO A 21 29.34 21.41 -14.75
CA PRO A 21 28.20 21.13 -13.88
C PRO A 21 26.93 21.83 -14.38
N LEU A 22 25.77 21.27 -14.04
CA LEU A 22 24.46 21.87 -14.24
C LEU A 22 23.70 21.90 -12.91
N HIS A 23 23.59 23.10 -12.33
CA HIS A 23 22.69 23.40 -11.21
C HIS A 23 22.41 24.92 -11.25
N ASP A 24 21.21 25.29 -11.67
CA ASP A 24 20.67 26.65 -11.51
C ASP A 24 19.13 26.64 -11.59
N ASN A 25 18.50 27.73 -11.14
CA ASN A 25 17.13 27.74 -10.61
C ASN A 25 16.00 27.34 -11.61
N LEU A 26 15.12 26.42 -11.15
CA LEU A 26 13.96 25.97 -11.91
C LEU A 26 12.77 26.95 -11.89
N LEU A 27 12.68 27.84 -10.90
CA LEU A 27 11.72 28.96 -10.86
C LEU A 27 12.39 30.26 -11.35
N SER A 28 11.61 31.20 -11.91
CA SER A 28 12.09 32.48 -12.44
C SER A 28 11.78 33.63 -11.48
N GLY A 29 12.81 34.20 -10.85
CA GLY A 29 12.73 35.37 -9.98
C GLY A 29 14.03 35.53 -9.20
N ASP A 30 14.57 36.75 -9.13
CA ASP A 30 15.89 37.02 -8.54
C ASP A 30 15.87 37.02 -7.00
N ASN A 31 17.02 36.67 -6.41
CA ASN A 31 17.26 36.84 -4.97
C ASN A 31 17.71 38.29 -4.69
N ASP A 32 16.85 39.14 -4.12
CA ASP A 32 17.26 40.01 -3.01
C ASP A 32 16.10 40.68 -2.26
N ALA A 33 16.38 41.11 -1.03
CA ALA A 33 15.58 41.97 -0.14
C ALA A 33 14.26 41.42 0.47
N VAL A 34 14.05 41.79 1.74
CA VAL A 34 12.84 41.46 2.54
C VAL A 34 11.83 42.61 2.48
N ALA A 35 10.77 42.47 1.67
CA ALA A 35 9.53 43.26 1.75
C ALA A 35 8.39 42.64 0.90
N ASP A 36 7.15 43.09 1.14
CA ASP A 36 5.95 42.97 0.31
C ASP A 36 5.40 41.57 -0.03
N CYS A 37 4.68 41.00 0.95
CA CYS A 37 3.91 39.75 0.82
C CYS A 37 2.53 39.95 0.13
N GLU A 38 2.50 40.57 -1.07
CA GLU A 38 1.20 40.80 -1.77
C GLU A 38 1.30 40.90 -3.32
N LYS A 39 2.00 39.95 -3.98
CA LYS A 39 1.86 39.64 -5.44
C LYS A 39 2.65 38.38 -5.86
N LEU A 40 2.05 37.19 -5.66
CA LEU A 40 2.51 35.94 -6.28
C LEU A 40 1.30 35.15 -6.80
N SER A 41 0.82 35.57 -7.97
CA SER A 41 -0.16 34.87 -8.79
C SER A 41 0.42 34.71 -10.20
N GLU A 42 0.13 33.58 -10.87
CA GLU A 42 0.68 33.20 -12.20
C GLU A 42 2.15 32.75 -12.22
N SER A 43 2.49 31.75 -11.39
CA SER A 43 3.72 30.95 -11.55
C SER A 43 3.60 29.98 -12.75
N HIS A 44 3.70 30.52 -13.96
CA HIS A 44 3.56 29.73 -15.19
C HIS A 44 4.66 28.66 -15.31
N LEU A 45 4.26 27.40 -15.59
CA LEU A 45 5.24 26.32 -15.79
C LEU A 45 6.03 26.55 -17.08
N ASP A 46 7.34 26.72 -16.95
CA ASP A 46 8.26 26.81 -18.08
C ASP A 46 8.57 25.40 -18.61
N GLU A 47 7.76 24.95 -19.56
CA GLU A 47 7.91 23.65 -20.21
C GLU A 47 9.24 23.53 -20.99
N SER A 48 9.89 24.64 -21.35
CA SER A 48 11.16 24.65 -22.10
C SER A 48 12.37 24.27 -21.24
N LYS A 49 12.29 24.40 -19.91
CA LYS A 49 13.35 23.89 -18.99
C LYS A 49 13.46 22.36 -19.00
N PHE A 50 12.52 21.66 -19.62
CA PHE A 50 12.54 20.21 -19.80
C PHE A 50 13.06 19.77 -21.19
N ASP A 51 13.43 20.71 -22.07
CA ASP A 51 13.90 20.44 -23.44
C ASP A 51 15.36 19.98 -23.46
N VAL A 52 15.58 18.68 -23.58
CA VAL A 52 16.91 18.11 -23.84
C VAL A 52 17.15 18.06 -25.35
N GLN A 53 18.02 18.95 -25.85
CA GLN A 53 18.44 18.97 -27.25
C GLN A 53 19.57 17.98 -27.53
N PHE A 54 19.37 17.12 -28.52
CA PHE A 54 20.38 16.22 -29.08
C PHE A 54 20.87 16.77 -30.42
N LYS A 55 22.19 16.80 -30.61
CA LYS A 55 22.86 17.01 -31.89
C LYS A 55 23.51 15.68 -32.28
N LEU A 56 23.08 15.12 -33.40
CA LEU A 56 23.35 13.75 -33.83
C LEU A 56 23.71 13.75 -35.31
N TRP A 57 24.15 12.59 -35.79
CA TRP A 57 24.15 12.28 -37.22
C TRP A 57 22.98 11.36 -37.56
N ALA A 58 22.56 11.34 -38.82
CA ALA A 58 21.61 10.35 -39.33
C ALA A 58 22.06 9.84 -40.69
N LEU A 59 21.77 8.56 -40.96
CA LEU A 59 22.00 7.95 -42.26
C LEU A 59 20.79 8.19 -43.16
N ARG A 60 20.98 8.88 -44.28
CA ARG A 60 19.97 9.00 -45.32
C ARG A 60 20.03 7.77 -46.23
N ILE A 61 18.90 7.09 -46.38
CA ILE A 61 18.82 5.87 -47.20
C ILE A 61 17.45 5.73 -47.88
N PRO A 62 17.35 5.14 -49.09
CA PRO A 62 16.06 4.83 -49.71
C PRO A 62 15.19 3.90 -48.86
N CYS A 63 13.87 4.13 -48.87
CA CYS A 63 12.89 3.40 -48.05
C CYS A 63 13.04 1.87 -48.14
N GLN A 64 13.32 1.35 -49.34
CA GLN A 64 13.47 -0.08 -49.61
C GLN A 64 14.65 -0.75 -48.87
N HIS A 65 15.70 0.00 -48.53
CA HIS A 65 16.90 -0.54 -47.85
C HIS A 65 16.89 -0.31 -46.33
N CYS A 66 15.99 0.53 -45.81
CA CYS A 66 15.90 0.86 -44.38
C CYS A 66 15.90 -0.39 -43.48
N LYS A 67 15.02 -1.37 -43.78
CA LYS A 67 14.89 -2.63 -43.02
C LYS A 67 16.16 -3.50 -43.01
N VAL A 68 17.09 -3.28 -43.94
CA VAL A 68 18.38 -4.00 -43.99
C VAL A 68 19.45 -3.19 -43.25
N ALA A 69 19.56 -1.89 -43.54
CA ALA A 69 20.50 -1.00 -42.87
C ALA A 69 20.28 -0.93 -41.35
N THR A 70 19.02 -0.96 -40.87
CA THR A 70 18.71 -1.04 -39.43
C THR A 70 19.26 -2.30 -38.76
N ARG A 71 19.36 -3.43 -39.47
CA ARG A 71 19.96 -4.67 -38.92
C ARG A 71 21.47 -4.54 -38.82
N ILE A 72 22.11 -4.03 -39.87
CA ILE A 72 23.56 -3.81 -39.91
C ILE A 72 23.97 -2.81 -38.82
N LEU A 73 23.22 -1.71 -38.68
CA LEU A 73 23.44 -0.66 -37.69
C LEU A 73 22.90 -0.98 -36.28
N ASN A 74 22.49 -2.22 -36.01
CA ASN A 74 22.08 -2.61 -34.67
C ASN A 74 23.22 -2.35 -33.65
N GLY A 75 22.87 -1.73 -32.52
CA GLY A 75 23.79 -1.18 -31.51
C GLY A 75 24.29 0.26 -31.73
N TYR A 76 24.05 0.86 -32.91
CA TYR A 76 24.55 2.19 -33.28
C TYR A 76 23.47 3.24 -33.55
N LEU A 77 22.19 2.85 -33.65
CA LEU A 77 21.05 3.76 -33.82
C LEU A 77 20.60 4.40 -32.50
N PHE A 78 19.86 5.51 -32.58
CA PHE A 78 19.39 6.26 -31.42
C PHE A 78 18.32 5.49 -30.63
N ASP A 79 18.65 5.18 -29.37
CA ASP A 79 17.83 4.33 -28.50
C ASP A 79 17.34 5.10 -27.28
N LYS A 80 16.05 5.49 -27.30
CA LYS A 80 15.31 6.11 -26.19
C LYS A 80 13.84 5.68 -26.22
N PRO A 81 13.22 5.33 -25.07
CA PRO A 81 11.81 4.95 -25.01
C PRO A 81 10.88 5.97 -25.67
N ARG A 82 9.87 5.51 -26.43
CA ARG A 82 8.91 6.35 -27.20
C ARG A 82 9.51 7.19 -28.34
N VAL A 83 10.82 7.14 -28.59
CA VAL A 83 11.46 7.74 -29.79
C VAL A 83 11.63 6.67 -30.87
N LYS A 84 11.39 7.02 -32.15
CA LYS A 84 11.62 6.10 -33.27
C LYS A 84 12.99 6.38 -33.91
N PRO A 85 13.88 5.37 -34.07
CA PRO A 85 15.18 5.55 -34.71
C PRO A 85 15.12 5.76 -36.23
N ILE A 86 13.94 5.60 -36.85
CA ILE A 86 13.70 5.83 -38.27
C ILE A 86 12.63 6.91 -38.41
N ILE A 87 12.96 7.99 -39.13
CA ILE A 87 12.06 9.12 -39.40
C ILE A 87 12.03 9.45 -40.90
N GLU A 88 11.08 10.30 -41.29
CA GLU A 88 10.92 10.72 -42.68
C GLU A 88 12.00 11.74 -43.09
N ASP A 89 12.53 11.61 -44.32
CA ASP A 89 13.44 12.60 -44.89
C ASP A 89 12.59 13.81 -45.36
N PRO A 90 12.68 14.98 -44.70
CA PRO A 90 11.84 16.15 -45.01
C PRO A 90 12.15 16.78 -46.38
N THR A 91 13.14 16.26 -47.11
CA THR A 91 13.52 16.70 -48.45
C THR A 91 13.22 15.68 -49.55
N CYS A 92 12.81 14.43 -49.21
CA CYS A 92 12.51 13.39 -50.19
C CYS A 92 11.70 12.21 -49.61
N ASP A 93 10.41 12.11 -49.98
CA ASP A 93 9.50 11.02 -49.55
C ASP A 93 10.00 9.59 -49.83
N LYS A 94 10.93 9.43 -50.77
CA LYS A 94 11.52 8.13 -51.17
C LYS A 94 12.64 7.67 -50.24
N ASN A 95 13.13 8.54 -49.37
CA ASN A 95 14.21 8.28 -48.43
C ASN A 95 13.68 8.33 -46.98
N ARG A 96 14.47 7.78 -46.05
CA ARG A 96 14.28 7.95 -44.60
C ARG A 96 15.62 8.29 -43.96
N TYR A 97 15.58 8.89 -42.79
CA TYR A 97 16.75 9.08 -41.93
C TYR A 97 16.75 8.01 -40.83
N LEU A 98 17.85 7.26 -40.72
CA LEU A 98 18.16 6.39 -39.59
C LEU A 98 19.01 7.19 -38.61
N ILE A 99 18.46 7.59 -37.48
CA ILE A 99 19.13 8.45 -36.51
C ILE A 99 20.20 7.63 -35.77
N PHE A 100 21.44 8.10 -35.73
CA PHE A 100 22.51 7.46 -34.95
C PHE A 100 22.44 7.81 -33.46
N SER A 101 22.96 6.92 -32.63
CA SER A 101 23.19 7.15 -31.20
C SER A 101 24.22 8.25 -30.95
N ASP A 102 24.20 8.80 -29.74
CA ASP A 102 25.20 9.72 -29.17
C ASP A 102 26.65 9.17 -29.15
N LYS A 103 26.81 7.87 -29.44
CA LYS A 103 28.10 7.17 -29.57
C LYS A 103 28.75 7.32 -30.95
N VAL A 104 28.00 7.75 -31.97
CA VAL A 104 28.52 8.01 -33.33
C VAL A 104 28.60 9.52 -33.51
N GLN A 105 29.82 10.05 -33.47
CA GLN A 105 30.08 11.49 -33.47
C GLN A 105 30.85 11.94 -34.72
N ASN A 106 31.46 11.00 -35.46
CA ASN A 106 32.25 11.28 -36.66
C ASN A 106 31.44 11.03 -37.95
N GLU A 107 31.47 12.01 -38.87
CA GLU A 107 30.76 11.97 -40.16
C GLU A 107 31.24 10.83 -41.08
N ASP A 108 32.50 10.42 -40.96
CA ASP A 108 33.12 9.33 -41.73
C ASP A 108 32.72 7.93 -41.27
N LEU A 109 31.87 7.82 -40.25
CA LEU A 109 31.43 6.58 -39.59
C LEU A 109 32.58 5.75 -39.01
N SER A 110 33.72 6.36 -38.68
CA SER A 110 34.87 5.68 -38.04
C SER A 110 34.55 5.04 -36.68
N ASP A 111 33.50 5.52 -35.99
CA ASP A 111 32.95 4.94 -34.76
C ASP A 111 32.26 3.58 -34.99
N ILE A 112 32.00 3.21 -36.25
CA ILE A 112 31.29 1.98 -36.66
C ILE A 112 32.30 0.98 -37.26
N PRO A 113 32.30 -0.30 -36.85
CA PRO A 113 33.21 -1.32 -37.37
C PRO A 113 33.17 -1.40 -38.90
N LYS A 114 34.33 -1.32 -39.55
CA LYS A 114 34.46 -1.25 -41.03
C LYS A 114 33.63 -2.30 -41.77
N GLN A 115 33.62 -3.54 -41.30
CA GLN A 115 32.79 -4.62 -41.85
C GLN A 115 31.30 -4.24 -42.02
N LYS A 116 30.71 -3.50 -41.06
CA LYS A 116 29.33 -3.01 -41.13
C LYS A 116 29.19 -1.86 -42.15
N VAL A 117 30.19 -0.97 -42.21
CA VAL A 117 30.23 0.16 -43.16
C VAL A 117 30.40 -0.35 -44.60
N ASP A 118 31.23 -1.37 -44.80
CA ASP A 118 31.43 -2.06 -46.09
C ASP A 118 30.13 -2.78 -46.53
N GLU A 119 29.45 -3.46 -45.61
CA GLU A 119 28.14 -4.11 -45.88
C GLU A 119 27.05 -3.08 -46.27
N LEU A 120 26.99 -1.92 -45.59
CA LEU A 120 26.09 -0.83 -45.95
C LEU A 120 26.40 -0.23 -47.32
N ASN A 121 27.68 -0.03 -47.65
CA ASN A 121 28.10 0.48 -48.97
C ASN A 121 27.77 -0.50 -50.10
N GLY A 122 27.69 -1.81 -49.80
CA GLY A 122 27.21 -2.83 -50.72
C GLY A 122 25.72 -2.76 -51.04
N LEU A 123 24.90 -2.08 -50.23
CA LEU A 123 23.45 -1.94 -50.47
C LEU A 123 23.12 -0.77 -51.41
N CYS A 124 23.72 0.39 -51.19
CA CYS A 124 23.46 1.62 -51.92
C CYS A 124 24.54 2.68 -51.62
N LYS A 125 24.62 3.74 -52.44
CA LYS A 125 25.42 4.92 -52.08
C LYS A 125 24.85 5.55 -50.80
N ILE A 126 25.70 5.66 -49.79
CA ILE A 126 25.39 6.24 -48.49
C ILE A 126 25.50 7.79 -48.54
N GLU A 127 24.64 8.47 -47.78
CA GLU A 127 24.76 9.89 -47.45
C GLU A 127 24.54 10.05 -45.92
N VAL A 128 25.49 10.65 -45.21
CA VAL A 128 25.38 10.98 -43.78
C VAL A 128 24.97 12.45 -43.69
N VAL A 129 23.99 12.76 -42.83
CA VAL A 129 23.47 14.13 -42.66
C VAL A 129 23.43 14.52 -41.18
N PRO A 130 23.67 15.79 -40.83
CA PRO A 130 23.49 16.27 -39.46
C PRO A 130 22.00 16.28 -39.11
N TYR A 131 21.67 15.90 -37.88
CA TYR A 131 20.30 15.82 -37.38
C TYR A 131 20.21 16.38 -35.95
N SER A 132 19.09 17.04 -35.64
CA SER A 132 18.82 17.56 -34.30
C SER A 132 17.39 17.25 -33.86
N MET A 133 17.21 17.03 -32.56
CA MET A 133 15.94 16.63 -31.96
C MET A 133 15.87 17.09 -30.50
N THR A 134 14.68 17.44 -30.04
CA THR A 134 14.43 17.88 -28.67
C THR A 134 13.47 16.92 -27.97
N LEU A 135 13.79 16.51 -26.73
CA LEU A 135 12.88 15.77 -25.86
C LEU A 135 12.40 16.70 -24.74
N GLY A 136 11.17 17.21 -24.84
CA GLY A 136 10.59 18.22 -23.96
C GLY A 136 9.61 17.70 -22.91
N TYR A 137 8.89 18.62 -22.24
CA TYR A 137 7.97 18.35 -21.12
C TYR A 137 7.03 17.14 -21.33
N SER A 138 6.49 16.94 -22.55
CA SER A 138 5.58 15.85 -22.88
C SER A 138 6.20 14.45 -22.71
N TYR A 139 7.53 14.31 -22.85
CA TYR A 139 8.28 13.06 -22.69
C TYR A 139 8.40 12.62 -21.22
N TRP A 140 8.52 13.56 -20.28
CA TRP A 140 8.89 13.24 -18.90
C TRP A 140 7.68 12.83 -18.04
N ASN A 141 7.84 11.75 -17.25
CA ASN A 141 6.74 11.18 -16.46
C ASN A 141 6.70 11.69 -15.00
N HIS A 142 7.85 11.88 -14.35
CA HIS A 142 7.96 12.21 -12.92
C HIS A 142 8.23 13.70 -12.63
N VAL A 143 7.55 14.59 -13.36
CA VAL A 143 7.91 16.01 -13.41
C VAL A 143 7.73 16.74 -12.06
N LEU A 144 6.73 16.36 -11.25
CA LEU A 144 6.48 17.00 -9.95
C LEU A 144 7.69 16.93 -8.99
N LYS A 145 8.45 15.83 -9.00
CA LYS A 145 9.64 15.67 -8.14
C LYS A 145 10.83 16.54 -8.60
N GLN A 146 10.77 17.08 -9.82
CA GLN A 146 11.76 18.03 -10.34
C GLN A 146 11.31 19.48 -10.13
N ILE A 147 10.00 19.74 -10.13
CA ILE A 147 9.43 21.10 -9.98
C ILE A 147 9.38 21.54 -8.50
N LEU A 148 9.01 20.64 -7.58
CA LEU A 148 8.85 20.98 -6.16
C LEU A 148 10.22 21.11 -5.45
N PRO A 149 10.37 22.00 -4.45
CA PRO A 149 11.64 22.20 -3.75
C PRO A 149 12.13 20.95 -3.01
N THR A 150 13.45 20.81 -2.91
CA THR A 150 14.11 19.74 -2.15
C THR A 150 13.66 19.74 -0.70
N GLY A 151 12.90 18.71 -0.29
CA GLY A 151 12.34 18.56 1.05
C GLY A 151 10.80 18.61 1.10
N VAL A 152 10.13 19.08 0.05
CA VAL A 152 8.66 19.06 -0.05
C VAL A 152 8.21 17.67 -0.54
N GLU A 153 7.33 16.99 0.20
CA GLU A 153 6.80 15.69 -0.20
C GLU A 153 5.82 15.85 -1.38
N VAL A 154 6.10 15.16 -2.49
CA VAL A 154 5.19 15.11 -3.65
C VAL A 154 3.90 14.39 -3.25
N PRO A 155 2.69 14.92 -3.55
CA PRO A 155 1.42 14.25 -3.24
C PRO A 155 1.36 12.78 -3.66
N SER A 156 1.49 11.88 -2.69
CA SER A 156 1.75 10.45 -2.91
C SER A 156 0.53 9.65 -3.39
N SER A 157 -0.68 10.19 -3.20
CA SER A 157 -1.90 9.71 -3.85
C SER A 157 -2.97 10.79 -3.93
N PHE A 158 -3.84 10.71 -4.94
CA PHE A 158 -5.07 11.51 -5.04
C PHE A 158 -6.27 10.58 -5.31
N GLU A 159 -7.46 10.96 -4.84
CA GLU A 159 -8.67 10.18 -5.08
C GLU A 159 -9.21 10.50 -6.48
N THR A 160 -9.60 9.49 -7.25
CA THR A 160 -10.20 9.68 -8.59
C THR A 160 -11.59 9.05 -8.64
N ILE A 161 -12.56 9.79 -9.18
CA ILE A 161 -13.97 9.36 -9.24
C ILE A 161 -14.26 8.90 -10.67
N VAL A 162 -14.11 7.59 -10.92
CA VAL A 162 -14.03 7.01 -12.27
C VAL A 162 -15.12 5.98 -12.55
N ASN A 163 -15.72 6.06 -13.75
CA ASN A 163 -16.53 4.99 -14.31
C ASN A 163 -15.68 4.06 -15.19
N CYS A 164 -15.28 2.91 -14.63
CA CYS A 164 -14.46 1.91 -15.31
C CYS A 164 -15.13 1.27 -16.54
N SER A 165 -16.43 1.51 -16.79
CA SER A 165 -17.13 0.97 -17.97
C SER A 165 -17.08 1.88 -19.21
N THR A 166 -16.56 3.11 -19.09
CA THR A 166 -16.53 4.10 -20.18
C THR A 166 -15.21 4.87 -20.29
N TYR A 167 -14.23 4.62 -19.41
CA TYR A 167 -12.99 5.42 -19.24
C TYR A 167 -13.20 6.92 -18.93
N THR A 168 -14.44 7.35 -18.67
CA THR A 168 -14.77 8.72 -18.29
C THR A 168 -14.86 8.82 -16.77
N GLY A 169 -13.93 9.53 -16.14
CA GLY A 169 -13.88 9.66 -14.68
C GLY A 169 -13.42 11.05 -14.27
N GLN A 170 -14.37 11.98 -14.23
CA GLN A 170 -14.05 13.38 -14.54
C GLN A 170 -13.27 14.10 -13.43
N ILE A 171 -13.33 13.65 -12.17
CA ILE A 171 -12.81 14.41 -11.03
C ILE A 171 -11.63 13.70 -10.35
N ALA A 172 -10.55 14.45 -10.10
CA ALA A 172 -9.49 14.12 -9.16
C ALA A 172 -9.56 15.04 -7.92
N HIS A 173 -9.53 14.43 -6.75
CA HIS A 173 -9.63 15.10 -5.44
C HIS A 173 -8.26 15.07 -4.73
N LEU A 174 -7.70 16.27 -4.57
CA LEU A 174 -6.51 16.56 -3.78
C LEU A 174 -6.90 17.02 -2.37
N ASN A 175 -6.02 16.75 -1.40
CA ASN A 175 -6.08 17.30 -0.05
C ASN A 175 -4.68 17.84 0.27
N LEU A 176 -4.36 19.00 -0.31
CA LEU A 176 -3.06 19.64 -0.15
C LEU A 176 -2.89 20.18 1.28
N HIS A 177 -1.71 20.00 1.85
CA HIS A 177 -1.31 20.60 3.12
C HIS A 177 -0.72 22.00 2.90
N ASP A 178 -0.62 22.80 3.96
CA ASP A 178 -0.26 24.22 3.91
C ASP A 178 1.07 24.48 3.16
N GLU A 179 2.03 23.57 3.28
CA GLU A 179 3.33 23.58 2.58
C GLU A 179 3.24 23.39 1.05
N LEU A 180 2.16 22.78 0.57
CA LEU A 180 1.89 22.48 -0.84
C LEU A 180 0.94 23.50 -1.50
N LEU A 181 0.22 24.31 -0.70
CA LEU A 181 -0.69 25.34 -1.23
C LEU A 181 0.00 26.37 -2.15
N PRO A 182 1.25 26.83 -1.90
CA PRO A 182 1.97 27.73 -2.82
C PRO A 182 2.24 27.14 -4.21
N TYR A 183 2.15 25.81 -4.36
CA TYR A 183 2.44 25.08 -5.59
C TYR A 183 1.18 24.46 -6.22
N LYS A 184 -0.01 24.70 -5.65
CA LYS A 184 -1.26 24.00 -5.98
C LYS A 184 -1.62 24.05 -7.47
N ASP A 185 -1.42 25.19 -8.12
CA ASP A 185 -1.81 25.41 -9.52
C ASP A 185 -0.87 24.65 -10.49
N VAL A 186 0.43 24.60 -10.15
CA VAL A 186 1.43 23.83 -10.91
C VAL A 186 1.26 22.33 -10.68
N ILE A 187 0.95 21.92 -9.44
CA ILE A 187 0.58 20.53 -9.11
C ILE A 187 -0.66 20.11 -9.92
N ALA A 188 -1.69 20.95 -9.97
CA ALA A 188 -2.90 20.69 -10.74
C ALA A 188 -2.63 20.64 -12.25
N LYS A 189 -1.92 21.62 -12.84
CA LYS A 189 -1.57 21.59 -14.27
C LYS A 189 -0.83 20.29 -14.63
N VAL A 190 0.17 19.88 -13.86
CA VAL A 190 0.91 18.63 -14.16
C VAL A 190 0.04 17.39 -13.98
N ILE A 191 -0.81 17.31 -12.96
CA ILE A 191 -1.74 16.17 -12.81
C ILE A 191 -2.76 16.16 -13.96
N TYR A 192 -3.22 17.31 -14.42
CA TYR A 192 -4.15 17.45 -15.55
C TYR A 192 -3.50 17.01 -16.86
N ASP A 193 -2.41 17.64 -17.25
CA ASP A 193 -1.71 17.39 -18.52
C ASP A 193 -1.24 15.93 -18.67
N LYS A 194 -0.86 15.29 -17.55
CA LYS A 194 -0.39 13.89 -17.54
C LYS A 194 -1.50 12.85 -17.45
N ASN A 195 -2.77 13.26 -17.21
CA ASN A 195 -3.92 12.35 -17.12
C ASN A 195 -5.08 12.71 -18.06
N TYR A 196 -5.01 13.81 -18.80
CA TYR A 196 -5.99 14.14 -19.84
C TYR A 196 -6.00 13.06 -20.96
N PRO A 197 -7.15 12.63 -21.49
CA PRO A 197 -8.53 13.08 -21.21
C PRO A 197 -9.28 12.27 -20.15
N ARG A 198 -8.59 11.40 -19.38
CA ARG A 198 -9.20 10.51 -18.38
C ARG A 198 -9.77 11.32 -17.20
N ILE A 199 -8.94 12.22 -16.69
CA ILE A 199 -9.29 13.21 -15.66
C ILE A 199 -9.61 14.53 -16.38
N LYS A 200 -10.66 15.22 -15.93
CA LYS A 200 -11.18 16.44 -16.55
C LYS A 200 -11.25 17.65 -15.63
N THR A 201 -11.29 17.43 -14.32
CA THR A 201 -11.48 18.43 -13.28
C THR A 201 -10.59 18.03 -12.12
N ILE A 202 -9.82 18.97 -11.59
CA ILE A 202 -9.01 18.77 -10.39
C ILE A 202 -9.53 19.69 -9.32
N VAL A 203 -9.90 19.11 -8.19
CA VAL A 203 -10.39 19.84 -7.02
C VAL A 203 -9.41 19.65 -5.87
N ASN A 204 -9.18 20.70 -5.10
CA ASN A 204 -8.53 20.60 -3.79
C ASN A 204 -9.58 20.86 -2.71
N LYS A 205 -9.56 20.06 -1.65
CA LYS A 205 -10.44 20.28 -0.50
C LYS A 205 -9.96 21.47 0.30
N VAL A 206 -10.87 22.41 0.59
CA VAL A 206 -10.60 23.57 1.44
C VAL A 206 -11.33 23.48 2.78
N GLY A 207 -10.75 24.11 3.80
CA GLY A 207 -11.35 24.25 5.13
C GLY A 207 -11.59 22.94 5.91
N THR A 208 -12.45 23.04 6.91
CA THR A 208 -12.92 21.90 7.70
C THR A 208 -14.43 21.76 7.56
N ILE A 209 -14.94 20.53 7.62
CA ILE A 209 -16.36 20.25 7.41
C ILE A 209 -17.15 20.72 8.63
N THR A 210 -17.82 21.87 8.51
CA THR A 210 -18.58 22.54 9.59
C THR A 210 -20.09 22.57 9.33
N ASN A 211 -20.55 22.34 8.09
CA ASN A 211 -21.98 22.33 7.75
C ASN A 211 -22.69 21.05 8.24
N GLU A 212 -24.00 21.15 8.46
CA GLU A 212 -24.82 20.06 9.01
C GLU A 212 -24.94 18.84 8.08
N PHE A 213 -24.86 19.06 6.76
CA PHE A 213 -24.89 18.04 5.72
C PHE A 213 -23.55 17.29 5.53
N ARG A 214 -22.51 17.72 6.23
CA ARG A 214 -21.13 17.18 6.20
C ARG A 214 -20.48 17.12 4.81
N VAL A 215 -20.86 18.03 3.92
CA VAL A 215 -20.29 18.16 2.57
C VAL A 215 -18.98 18.95 2.66
N PRO A 216 -17.85 18.50 2.08
CA PRO A 216 -16.62 19.29 2.05
C PRO A 216 -16.73 20.47 1.08
N GLU A 217 -16.06 21.57 1.40
CA GLU A 217 -15.84 22.66 0.44
C GLU A 217 -14.63 22.30 -0.46
N PHE A 218 -14.71 22.70 -1.72
CA PHE A 218 -13.72 22.36 -2.75
C PHE A 218 -13.41 23.58 -3.62
N GLU A 219 -12.13 23.87 -3.84
CA GLU A 219 -11.66 24.76 -4.90
C GLU A 219 -11.38 23.96 -6.17
N ILE A 220 -11.71 24.48 -7.35
CA ILE A 220 -11.32 23.89 -8.65
C ILE A 220 -9.98 24.49 -9.05
N LEU A 221 -8.96 23.65 -9.23
CA LEU A 221 -7.61 24.07 -9.60
C LEU A 221 -7.32 23.93 -11.10
N ALA A 222 -7.96 23.00 -11.80
CA ALA A 222 -7.80 22.82 -13.24
C ALA A 222 -9.00 22.13 -13.89
N GLY A 223 -9.28 22.47 -15.16
CA GLY A 223 -10.20 21.72 -16.03
C GLY A 223 -11.67 22.16 -16.01
N ASP A 224 -12.57 21.25 -16.39
CA ASP A 224 -14.01 21.47 -16.54
C ASP A 224 -14.64 21.92 -15.19
N HIS A 225 -15.43 23.01 -15.18
CA HIS A 225 -16.04 23.56 -13.95
C HIS A 225 -17.22 22.74 -13.36
N THR A 226 -17.45 21.50 -13.81
CA THR A 226 -18.54 20.65 -13.32
C THR A 226 -18.04 19.64 -12.29
N MET A 227 -18.73 19.56 -11.13
CA MET A 227 -18.54 18.49 -10.15
C MET A 227 -19.58 17.36 -10.27
N ILE A 228 -20.46 17.41 -11.28
CA ILE A 228 -21.37 16.30 -11.62
C ILE A 228 -20.57 15.16 -12.27
N THR A 229 -20.63 13.96 -11.69
CA THR A 229 -19.93 12.77 -12.18
C THR A 229 -20.74 11.48 -11.96
N GLU A 230 -20.30 10.39 -12.58
CA GLU A 230 -20.87 9.05 -12.43
C GLU A 230 -19.75 8.06 -12.05
N VAL A 231 -20.01 7.22 -11.04
CA VAL A 231 -19.10 6.20 -10.51
C VAL A 231 -19.83 4.86 -10.41
N LYS A 232 -19.12 3.75 -10.55
CA LYS A 232 -19.73 2.41 -10.58
C LYS A 232 -19.10 1.49 -9.54
N GLN A 233 -19.86 1.12 -8.52
CA GLN A 233 -19.43 0.27 -7.40
C GLN A 233 -20.37 -0.93 -7.27
N TYR A 234 -19.81 -2.14 -7.15
CA TYR A 234 -20.55 -3.43 -7.14
C TYR A 234 -21.58 -3.67 -8.26
N GLY A 235 -21.42 -3.02 -9.40
CA GLY A 235 -22.38 -3.11 -10.50
C GLY A 235 -23.59 -2.20 -10.35
N ALA A 236 -23.70 -1.44 -9.25
CA ALA A 236 -24.54 -0.27 -9.16
C ALA A 236 -23.82 0.96 -9.73
N THR A 237 -24.54 1.82 -10.44
CA THR A 237 -24.04 3.10 -10.95
C THR A 237 -24.61 4.23 -10.12
N PHE A 238 -23.75 5.05 -9.53
CA PHE A 238 -24.10 6.21 -8.74
C PHE A 238 -23.74 7.48 -9.50
N ARG A 239 -24.74 8.33 -9.72
CA ARG A 239 -24.56 9.72 -10.14
C ARG A 239 -24.59 10.62 -8.91
N LEU A 240 -23.77 11.66 -8.93
CA LEU A 240 -23.69 12.66 -7.87
C LEU A 240 -23.18 13.99 -8.43
N ASP A 241 -23.41 15.07 -7.70
CA ASP A 241 -22.56 16.26 -7.74
C ASP A 241 -21.66 16.23 -6.50
N TYR A 242 -20.34 16.18 -6.71
CA TYR A 242 -19.36 16.08 -5.64
C TYR A 242 -19.28 17.34 -4.76
N SER A 243 -19.83 18.47 -5.23
CA SER A 243 -19.98 19.70 -4.43
C SER A 243 -21.20 19.72 -3.50
N LEU A 244 -22.15 18.80 -3.66
CA LEU A 244 -23.44 18.80 -2.94
C LEU A 244 -23.66 17.60 -2.00
N VAL A 245 -22.88 16.53 -2.13
CA VAL A 245 -23.05 15.30 -1.34
C VAL A 245 -21.73 14.77 -0.78
N TYR A 246 -21.78 14.12 0.38
CA TYR A 246 -20.62 13.36 0.88
C TYR A 246 -20.45 12.04 0.11
N TRP A 247 -19.27 11.84 -0.50
CA TRP A 247 -18.90 10.58 -1.13
C TRP A 247 -17.43 10.22 -0.85
N ASN A 248 -17.15 8.92 -0.72
CA ASN A 248 -15.81 8.41 -0.47
C ASN A 248 -15.64 7.03 -1.14
N SER A 249 -14.80 6.96 -2.17
CA SER A 249 -14.58 5.72 -2.92
C SER A 249 -13.92 4.63 -2.08
N ARG A 250 -13.06 5.01 -1.12
CA ARG A 250 -12.25 4.08 -0.30
C ARG A 250 -13.08 3.22 0.67
N LEU A 251 -14.36 3.53 0.87
CA LEU A 251 -15.29 2.71 1.68
C LEU A 251 -15.93 1.56 0.89
N GLU A 252 -15.61 1.39 -0.40
CA GLU A 252 -16.23 0.38 -1.26
C GLU A 252 -16.17 -1.04 -0.66
N HIS A 253 -15.04 -1.51 -0.15
CA HIS A 253 -14.96 -2.86 0.41
C HIS A 253 -15.87 -3.08 1.64
N GLU A 254 -16.11 -2.04 2.43
CA GLU A 254 -17.00 -2.09 3.59
C GLU A 254 -18.49 -2.07 3.18
N HIS A 255 -18.85 -1.26 2.18
CA HIS A 255 -20.19 -1.27 1.60
C HIS A 255 -20.57 -2.69 1.14
N LYS A 256 -19.64 -3.40 0.48
CA LYS A 256 -19.80 -4.81 0.10
C LYS A 256 -20.04 -5.71 1.29
N ARG A 257 -19.21 -5.57 2.34
CA ARG A 257 -19.21 -6.49 3.49
C ARG A 257 -20.56 -6.43 4.18
N LEU A 258 -21.07 -5.24 4.49
CA LEU A 258 -22.37 -5.10 5.12
C LEU A 258 -23.50 -5.58 4.20
N VAL A 259 -23.55 -5.11 2.94
CA VAL A 259 -24.56 -5.56 1.96
C VAL A 259 -24.51 -7.08 1.76
N SER A 260 -23.33 -7.73 1.86
CA SER A 260 -23.19 -9.17 1.67
C SER A 260 -23.99 -9.99 2.68
N MET A 261 -24.23 -9.45 3.88
CA MET A 261 -24.98 -10.09 4.95
C MET A 261 -26.49 -10.19 4.65
N PHE A 262 -27.05 -9.23 3.90
CA PHE A 262 -28.49 -9.12 3.67
C PHE A 262 -29.05 -10.18 2.71
N GLN A 263 -30.31 -10.57 2.86
CA GLN A 263 -31.00 -11.56 2.03
C GLN A 263 -32.21 -10.94 1.30
N ALA A 264 -32.66 -11.62 0.23
CA ALA A 264 -33.82 -11.17 -0.54
C ALA A 264 -35.10 -11.32 0.29
N GLY A 265 -35.88 -10.24 0.39
CA GLY A 265 -37.10 -10.15 1.22
C GLY A 265 -36.91 -9.47 2.58
N GLU A 266 -35.68 -9.30 3.05
CA GLU A 266 -35.40 -8.57 4.31
C GLU A 266 -35.77 -7.09 4.20
N THR A 267 -36.16 -6.49 5.33
CA THR A 267 -36.45 -5.07 5.49
C THR A 267 -35.26 -4.36 6.15
N ILE A 268 -34.69 -3.40 5.42
CA ILE A 268 -33.51 -2.63 5.81
C ILE A 268 -33.91 -1.18 6.09
N CYS A 269 -33.43 -0.62 7.19
CA CYS A 269 -33.57 0.81 7.52
C CYS A 269 -32.19 1.47 7.47
N ASP A 270 -31.96 2.41 6.55
CA ASP A 270 -30.71 3.18 6.45
C ASP A 270 -30.98 4.62 6.92
N MET A 271 -30.43 4.99 8.08
CA MET A 271 -30.77 6.26 8.75
C MET A 271 -29.96 7.46 8.24
N PHE A 272 -28.84 7.20 7.56
CA PHE A 272 -27.88 8.18 7.04
C PHE A 272 -27.40 7.73 5.64
N ALA A 273 -28.37 7.59 4.74
CA ALA A 273 -28.24 6.85 3.48
C ALA A 273 -27.41 7.57 2.41
N GLY A 274 -27.13 8.88 2.54
CA GLY A 274 -26.47 9.68 1.49
C GLY A 274 -27.13 9.49 0.12
N ILE A 275 -26.32 9.24 -0.91
CA ILE A 275 -26.79 8.90 -2.27
C ILE A 275 -27.12 7.40 -2.48
N GLY A 276 -27.08 6.60 -1.40
CA GLY A 276 -27.51 5.20 -1.34
C GLY A 276 -26.45 4.09 -1.47
N PRO A 277 -25.19 4.21 -0.99
CA PRO A 277 -24.17 3.17 -1.17
C PRO A 277 -24.55 1.81 -0.55
N PHE A 278 -25.37 1.78 0.52
CA PHE A 278 -25.97 0.54 1.04
C PHE A 278 -27.38 0.30 0.45
N ALA A 279 -28.20 1.34 0.37
CA ALA A 279 -29.59 1.25 -0.07
C ALA A 279 -29.76 0.71 -1.51
N ILE A 280 -28.95 1.18 -2.47
CA ILE A 280 -29.05 0.75 -3.87
C ILE A 280 -28.67 -0.74 -4.01
N PRO A 281 -27.52 -1.23 -3.51
CA PRO A 281 -27.18 -2.66 -3.63
C PRO A 281 -28.08 -3.59 -2.80
N ALA A 282 -28.62 -3.15 -1.66
CA ALA A 282 -29.60 -3.92 -0.89
C ALA A 282 -30.92 -4.11 -1.67
N ALA A 283 -31.44 -3.04 -2.29
CA ALA A 283 -32.63 -3.13 -3.13
C ALA A 283 -32.40 -3.96 -4.40
N GLN A 284 -31.19 -3.91 -4.99
CA GLN A 284 -30.79 -4.81 -6.09
C GLN A 284 -30.80 -6.29 -5.65
N LYS A 285 -30.32 -6.59 -4.45
CA LYS A 285 -30.32 -7.94 -3.85
C LYS A 285 -31.72 -8.53 -3.68
N GLY A 286 -32.75 -7.70 -3.46
CA GLY A 286 -34.11 -8.16 -3.16
C GLY A 286 -34.70 -7.65 -1.86
N CYS A 287 -33.98 -6.81 -1.11
CA CYS A 287 -34.48 -6.22 0.13
C CYS A 287 -35.49 -5.09 -0.14
N ILE A 288 -36.35 -4.80 0.83
CA ILE A 288 -37.06 -3.52 0.92
C ILE A 288 -36.21 -2.57 1.76
N VAL A 289 -36.05 -1.32 1.31
CA VAL A 289 -35.19 -0.33 1.99
C VAL A 289 -35.96 0.94 2.30
N TYR A 290 -35.99 1.31 3.57
CA TYR A 290 -36.40 2.62 4.05
C TYR A 290 -35.13 3.43 4.29
N ALA A 291 -34.90 4.47 3.49
CA ALA A 291 -33.64 5.21 3.44
C ALA A 291 -33.88 6.69 3.75
N ASN A 292 -33.16 7.24 4.73
CA ASN A 292 -33.26 8.63 5.16
C ASN A 292 -31.89 9.30 5.15
N ASP A 293 -31.86 10.59 4.83
CA ASP A 293 -30.70 11.46 5.03
C ASP A 293 -31.18 12.89 5.30
N LEU A 294 -30.41 13.66 6.07
CA LEU A 294 -30.74 15.05 6.38
C LEU A 294 -30.47 15.99 5.19
N ASN A 295 -29.50 15.66 4.33
CA ASN A 295 -29.16 16.44 3.15
C ASN A 295 -30.21 16.22 2.03
N PRO A 296 -30.90 17.28 1.55
CA PRO A 296 -31.91 17.16 0.50
C PRO A 296 -31.31 16.75 -0.86
N ASP A 297 -30.08 17.15 -1.16
CA ASP A 297 -29.36 16.80 -2.39
C ASP A 297 -28.86 15.34 -2.36
N SER A 298 -28.46 14.84 -1.20
CA SER A 298 -28.23 13.39 -1.00
C SER A 298 -29.47 12.59 -1.38
N ILE A 299 -30.66 13.01 -0.93
CA ILE A 299 -31.94 12.35 -1.23
C ILE A 299 -32.40 12.57 -2.68
N HIS A 300 -32.06 13.71 -3.29
CA HIS A 300 -32.23 13.93 -4.73
C HIS A 300 -31.43 12.89 -5.54
N TYR A 301 -30.14 12.74 -5.23
CA TYR A 301 -29.27 11.78 -5.90
C TYR A 301 -29.60 10.32 -5.58
N LEU A 302 -30.02 9.97 -4.34
CA LEU A 302 -30.57 8.66 -4.01
C LEU A 302 -31.75 8.29 -4.93
N ARG A 303 -32.70 9.22 -5.15
CA ARG A 303 -33.87 9.01 -6.01
C ARG A 303 -33.52 8.92 -7.51
N ILE A 304 -32.44 9.59 -7.95
CA ILE A 304 -31.86 9.41 -9.28
C ILE A 304 -31.22 8.02 -9.39
N ASN A 305 -30.38 7.65 -8.42
CA ASN A 305 -29.64 6.39 -8.41
C ASN A 305 -30.57 5.18 -8.34
N ALA A 306 -31.68 5.27 -7.60
CA ALA A 306 -32.70 4.22 -7.56
C ALA A 306 -33.25 3.91 -8.97
N LYS A 307 -33.50 4.95 -9.77
CA LYS A 307 -34.00 4.84 -11.16
C LYS A 307 -32.93 4.36 -12.13
N ILE A 308 -31.69 4.87 -12.02
CA ILE A 308 -30.54 4.40 -12.82
C ILE A 308 -30.35 2.89 -12.63
N ASN A 309 -30.46 2.42 -11.40
CA ASN A 309 -30.26 1.02 -11.03
C ASN A 309 -31.53 0.14 -11.10
N LYS A 310 -32.69 0.74 -11.44
CA LYS A 310 -33.98 0.07 -11.64
C LYS A 310 -34.47 -0.65 -10.37
N VAL A 311 -34.41 0.06 -9.25
CA VAL A 311 -34.80 -0.39 -7.90
C VAL A 311 -35.65 0.65 -7.15
N ASP A 312 -36.20 1.63 -7.87
CA ASP A 312 -37.12 2.64 -7.32
C ASP A 312 -38.49 2.08 -6.92
N ASP A 313 -38.76 0.80 -7.21
CA ASP A 313 -39.87 0.00 -6.67
C ASP A 313 -39.67 -0.46 -5.22
N ARG A 314 -38.45 -0.31 -4.67
CA ARG A 314 -38.01 -0.93 -3.39
C ARG A 314 -37.40 0.03 -2.37
N ILE A 315 -37.17 1.29 -2.76
CA ILE A 315 -36.49 2.29 -1.94
C ILE A 315 -37.44 3.42 -1.58
N TYR A 316 -37.84 3.47 -0.31
CA TYR A 316 -38.63 4.55 0.26
C TYR A 316 -37.67 5.62 0.80
N ALA A 317 -37.53 6.73 0.07
CA ALA A 317 -36.53 7.76 0.33
C ALA A 317 -37.11 8.99 1.07
N TYR A 318 -36.65 9.21 2.31
CA TYR A 318 -37.09 10.26 3.24
C TYR A 318 -36.02 11.33 3.43
N ASN A 319 -36.43 12.56 3.76
CA ASN A 319 -35.52 13.65 4.09
C ASN A 319 -35.99 14.34 5.37
N MET A 320 -35.44 13.92 6.52
CA MET A 320 -35.73 14.48 7.84
C MET A 320 -34.65 14.09 8.87
N ASP A 321 -34.75 14.65 10.08
CA ASP A 321 -33.95 14.21 11.23
C ASP A 321 -34.15 12.70 11.49
N ALA A 322 -33.05 12.00 11.76
CA ALA A 322 -33.04 10.55 11.89
C ALA A 322 -33.79 10.03 13.14
N ARG A 323 -33.90 10.80 14.22
CA ARG A 323 -34.73 10.41 15.38
C ARG A 323 -36.22 10.50 15.04
N LYS A 324 -36.64 11.58 14.36
CA LYS A 324 -38.02 11.72 13.84
C LYS A 324 -38.35 10.63 12.83
N PHE A 325 -37.44 10.33 11.90
CA PHE A 325 -37.58 9.27 10.91
C PHE A 325 -37.89 7.92 11.56
N VAL A 326 -37.01 7.44 12.45
CA VAL A 326 -37.20 6.10 13.04
C VAL A 326 -38.38 6.04 14.00
N SER A 327 -38.74 7.17 14.64
CA SER A 327 -39.95 7.30 15.45
C SER A 327 -41.23 7.15 14.61
N GLN A 328 -41.32 7.86 13.48
CA GLN A 328 -42.47 7.75 12.55
C GLN A 328 -42.52 6.39 11.86
N LEU A 329 -41.37 5.81 11.50
CA LEU A 329 -41.29 4.50 10.86
C LEU A 329 -41.78 3.36 11.77
N MET A 330 -41.70 3.53 13.09
CA MET A 330 -42.16 2.56 14.09
C MET A 330 -43.49 2.93 14.75
N GLU A 331 -44.15 4.02 14.31
CA GLU A 331 -45.42 4.45 14.88
C GLU A 331 -46.55 3.47 14.51
N VAL A 332 -47.36 3.06 15.49
CA VAL A 332 -48.45 2.11 15.28
C VAL A 332 -49.76 2.89 15.05
N PRO A 333 -50.48 2.67 13.94
CA PRO A 333 -51.75 3.35 13.68
C PRO A 333 -52.79 3.11 14.78
N ASN A 334 -53.38 4.20 15.28
CA ASN A 334 -54.39 4.19 16.37
C ASN A 334 -55.64 3.34 16.07
N THR A 335 -55.87 2.94 14.82
CA THR A 335 -56.94 2.01 14.41
C THR A 335 -56.76 0.57 14.89
N GLU A 336 -55.55 0.15 15.30
CA GLU A 336 -55.28 -1.20 15.85
C GLU A 336 -55.20 -1.22 17.40
N VAL A 337 -55.74 -0.19 18.07
CA VAL A 337 -55.70 -0.05 19.55
C VAL A 337 -57.06 -0.36 20.22
N THR A 338 -58.18 -0.21 19.50
CA THR A 338 -59.55 -0.27 20.06
C THR A 338 -60.18 -1.67 20.12
N SER A 339 -59.51 -2.72 19.67
CA SER A 339 -60.06 -4.09 19.63
C SER A 339 -59.89 -4.90 20.93
N ALA A 340 -59.25 -4.34 21.97
CA ALA A 340 -58.73 -5.12 23.09
C ALA A 340 -58.93 -4.52 24.51
N HIS A 341 -59.98 -3.72 24.75
CA HIS A 341 -60.46 -3.43 26.12
C HIS A 341 -61.96 -3.08 26.18
N SER A 342 -62.55 -3.26 27.37
CA SER A 342 -63.91 -2.89 27.81
C SER A 342 -65.10 -3.38 26.95
N SER A 343 -65.63 -4.55 27.30
CA SER A 343 -67.04 -4.89 27.11
C SER A 343 -67.85 -4.50 28.35
N GLU A 344 -68.07 -3.20 28.59
CA GLU A 344 -69.01 -2.70 29.60
C GLU A 344 -69.50 -1.28 29.24
N VAL A 345 -70.78 -1.01 29.50
CA VAL A 345 -71.59 0.16 29.05
C VAL A 345 -72.72 0.30 30.11
N PRO A 346 -73.35 1.48 30.40
CA PRO A 346 -73.51 2.62 29.48
C PRO A 346 -73.54 4.05 30.11
N ILE A 347 -73.99 5.04 29.30
CA ILE A 347 -74.41 6.42 29.65
C ILE A 347 -73.21 7.38 29.87
N LEU A 348 -73.08 8.55 29.21
CA LEU A 348 -74.12 9.58 28.95
C LEU A 348 -74.10 10.23 27.54
N ASP A 349 -75.29 10.25 26.92
CA ASP A 349 -75.92 11.12 25.92
C ASP A 349 -75.19 11.97 24.84
N THR A 350 -75.72 11.78 23.61
CA THR A 350 -76.01 12.77 22.53
C THR A 350 -74.90 13.65 21.94
N CYS A 351 -74.31 13.14 20.86
CA CYS A 351 -74.45 13.67 19.49
C CYS A 351 -74.81 15.17 19.30
N HIS A 352 -74.02 15.91 18.54
CA HIS A 352 -74.41 16.21 17.15
C HIS A 352 -73.22 16.57 16.23
N THR A 353 -73.35 16.21 14.96
CA THR A 353 -72.36 16.43 13.88
C THR A 353 -72.36 17.86 13.37
N CYS A 354 -71.18 18.41 13.08
CA CYS A 354 -70.99 19.41 12.04
C CYS A 354 -69.88 18.97 11.06
N ARG A 355 -70.07 19.31 9.79
CA ARG A 355 -69.15 19.10 8.67
C ARG A 355 -69.17 20.38 7.84
N VAL A 356 -68.29 20.45 6.83
CA VAL A 356 -68.17 21.51 5.81
C VAL A 356 -67.30 22.71 6.22
N GLN A 357 -66.57 23.19 5.21
CA GLN A 357 -65.65 24.33 5.17
C GLN A 357 -66.46 25.68 5.20
N ASP A 358 -65.91 26.90 5.15
CA ASP A 358 -64.75 27.44 4.43
C ASP A 358 -64.25 28.76 5.05
N ASN A 359 -63.05 29.20 4.62
CA ASN A 359 -62.53 30.58 4.54
C ASN A 359 -62.47 31.52 5.78
N ALA A 360 -61.21 31.86 6.11
CA ALA A 360 -60.61 33.11 6.63
C ALA A 360 -61.46 34.39 6.86
N GLU A 361 -61.09 35.17 7.89
CA GLU A 361 -60.41 36.49 7.69
C GLU A 361 -59.77 37.14 8.95
N SER A 362 -58.95 38.17 8.69
CA SER A 362 -58.56 39.33 9.54
C SER A 362 -57.80 39.18 10.90
N ASN A 363 -56.50 39.49 10.86
CA ASN A 363 -55.70 40.46 11.65
C ASN A 363 -56.19 41.04 13.00
N SER A 364 -55.22 41.24 13.90
CA SER A 364 -55.08 42.45 14.73
C SER A 364 -53.60 42.84 14.89
N GLU A 365 -53.30 44.10 15.21
CA GLU A 365 -51.94 44.71 15.08
C GLU A 365 -51.25 45.04 16.42
N ASN A 366 -49.95 45.40 16.29
CA ASN A 366 -49.30 46.60 16.86
C ASN A 366 -48.37 46.57 18.11
N GLU A 367 -47.50 47.59 18.05
CA GLU A 367 -46.65 48.25 19.06
C GLU A 367 -45.30 47.63 19.51
N LEU A 368 -44.23 48.29 19.02
CA LEU A 368 -42.89 48.38 19.60
C LEU A 368 -42.78 49.66 20.46
N PRO A 369 -41.82 49.74 21.40
CA PRO A 369 -40.74 50.75 21.25
C PRO A 369 -39.34 50.17 21.59
N THR A 370 -38.30 50.24 20.77
CA THR A 370 -37.48 51.40 20.30
C THR A 370 -36.66 52.13 21.38
N VAL A 371 -35.33 52.12 21.21
CA VAL A 371 -34.35 53.24 21.22
C VAL A 371 -32.99 52.61 20.79
N ASP A 372 -32.32 52.97 19.68
CA ASP A 372 -31.70 54.24 19.24
C ASP A 372 -30.45 54.65 20.07
N THR A 373 -29.38 55.25 19.54
CA THR A 373 -29.12 55.85 18.20
C THR A 373 -27.61 55.88 17.90
N LYS A 374 -27.21 55.72 16.62
CA LYS A 374 -26.30 56.58 15.78
C LYS A 374 -24.90 57.04 16.31
N ASP A 375 -23.93 57.45 15.47
CA ASP A 375 -24.06 58.39 14.33
C ASP A 375 -22.89 58.41 13.30
N SER A 376 -23.21 58.83 12.05
CA SER A 376 -22.46 59.72 11.11
C SER A 376 -20.99 59.44 10.69
N ASN A 377 -20.43 59.85 9.52
CA ASN A 377 -20.86 60.50 8.25
C ASN A 377 -19.64 60.53 7.26
N SER A 378 -19.65 60.88 5.95
CA SER A 378 -20.70 60.95 4.89
C SER A 378 -20.09 61.35 3.50
N GLY A 379 -20.49 60.69 2.39
CA GLY A 379 -20.33 61.19 1.00
C GLY A 379 -18.97 60.97 0.29
N LEU A 380 -18.84 61.15 -1.04
CA LEU A 380 -19.84 61.35 -2.12
C LEU A 380 -19.23 61.14 -3.53
N GLY A 381 -20.00 60.55 -4.46
CA GLY A 381 -19.87 60.75 -5.93
C GLY A 381 -19.15 59.66 -6.76
N ASP A 382 -19.49 59.44 -8.04
CA ASP A 382 -20.70 59.88 -8.79
C ASP A 382 -20.90 59.10 -10.11
N VAL A 383 -22.14 59.10 -10.68
CA VAL A 383 -22.52 58.83 -12.11
C VAL A 383 -21.89 57.57 -12.78
N LYS A 384 -22.59 56.47 -13.15
CA LYS A 384 -23.95 56.21 -13.70
C LYS A 384 -24.29 54.70 -13.57
N GLY A 385 -25.49 54.18 -13.86
CA GLY A 385 -26.78 54.83 -14.21
C GLY A 385 -27.43 54.39 -15.53
N SER A 386 -28.18 53.27 -15.56
CA SER A 386 -29.26 53.00 -16.55
C SER A 386 -30.37 52.11 -15.94
N THR A 387 -31.61 52.52 -16.15
CA THR A 387 -32.88 52.17 -15.47
C THR A 387 -33.53 50.82 -15.81
N THR A 388 -34.00 50.12 -14.76
CA THR A 388 -35.38 49.58 -14.53
C THR A 388 -36.34 49.40 -15.73
N HIS A 389 -37.18 48.34 -15.79
CA HIS A 389 -38.46 48.29 -15.04
C HIS A 389 -39.19 46.91 -14.98
N THR A 390 -39.48 46.48 -13.75
CA THR A 390 -40.75 45.95 -13.19
C THR A 390 -41.89 45.32 -14.04
N ALA A 391 -42.39 44.17 -13.53
CA ALA A 391 -43.81 43.82 -13.25
C ALA A 391 -44.60 42.77 -14.09
N THR A 392 -44.63 41.53 -13.56
CA THR A 392 -45.84 40.81 -13.06
C THR A 392 -46.97 40.30 -14.00
N SER A 393 -47.19 38.97 -13.95
CA SER A 393 -48.43 38.18 -14.22
C SER A 393 -48.98 38.10 -15.67
N VAL A 394 -49.88 37.17 -16.07
CA VAL A 394 -50.80 36.25 -15.34
C VAL A 394 -51.06 34.90 -16.08
N ILE A 395 -51.63 33.93 -15.33
CA ILE A 395 -52.54 32.83 -15.77
C ILE A 395 -51.95 31.60 -16.53
N ALA A 396 -52.60 30.44 -16.31
CA ALA A 396 -52.14 29.11 -16.68
C ALA A 396 -52.85 28.49 -17.92
N GLY A 397 -52.02 27.92 -18.80
CA GLY A 397 -52.09 26.53 -19.28
C GLY A 397 -53.41 25.91 -19.81
N LYS A 398 -53.37 25.47 -21.08
CA LYS A 398 -54.00 24.21 -21.53
C LYS A 398 -53.31 23.64 -22.78
N ARG A 399 -53.43 22.32 -22.98
CA ARG A 399 -52.95 21.60 -24.17
C ARG A 399 -53.88 21.84 -25.37
N SER A 400 -53.34 22.01 -26.59
CA SER A 400 -53.45 20.99 -27.65
C SER A 400 -52.60 21.33 -28.89
N SER A 401 -52.44 20.33 -29.76
CA SER A 401 -51.64 20.27 -31.00
C SER A 401 -52.08 21.15 -32.18
N SER A 402 -51.12 21.55 -33.02
CA SER A 402 -51.30 21.80 -34.46
C SER A 402 -50.07 21.32 -35.25
N TYR A 403 -50.27 20.90 -36.51
CA TYR A 403 -49.26 20.32 -37.43
C TYR A 403 -49.02 21.23 -38.65
N ARG A 404 -48.10 20.80 -39.57
CA ARG A 404 -47.90 21.21 -40.99
C ARG A 404 -46.97 22.43 -41.23
N GLU A 405 -46.17 22.50 -42.32
CA GLU A 405 -45.75 21.53 -43.37
C GLU A 405 -44.49 22.04 -44.12
N GLY A 406 -43.95 21.26 -45.08
CA GLY A 406 -42.82 21.63 -45.96
C GLY A 406 -41.50 20.91 -45.61
N ASP A 407 -41.22 19.68 -46.03
CA ASP A 407 -41.21 19.04 -47.37
C ASP A 407 -40.06 19.50 -48.29
N VAL A 408 -39.06 18.62 -48.46
CA VAL A 408 -38.60 18.11 -49.78
C VAL A 408 -38.10 16.65 -49.61
N GLU A 409 -38.71 15.72 -50.33
CA GLU A 409 -38.36 14.30 -50.50
C GLU A 409 -37.38 14.09 -51.69
N ALA A 410 -36.81 12.92 -52.02
CA ALA A 410 -36.43 11.68 -51.31
C ALA A 410 -35.66 10.77 -52.33
N HIS A 411 -35.21 9.58 -51.91
CA HIS A 411 -35.24 8.28 -52.63
C HIS A 411 -34.05 7.37 -52.24
N GLU A 412 -34.08 6.04 -52.45
CA GLU A 412 -34.99 4.99 -51.93
C GLU A 412 -34.41 3.58 -52.29
N THR A 413 -35.06 2.50 -51.82
CA THR A 413 -34.78 1.07 -52.14
C THR A 413 -33.45 0.45 -51.64
N GLY A 414 -33.38 -0.84 -51.24
CA GLY A 414 -34.46 -1.77 -50.89
C GLY A 414 -34.07 -3.27 -50.82
N MET A 415 -34.29 -3.92 -49.65
CA MET A 415 -34.31 -5.39 -49.41
C MET A 415 -32.96 -6.16 -49.56
N LEU A 416 -32.76 -7.41 -49.11
CA LEU A 416 -33.64 -8.49 -48.56
C LEU A 416 -32.88 -9.41 -47.54
N GLU A 417 -33.62 -10.07 -46.62
CA GLU A 417 -33.34 -11.33 -45.84
C GLU A 417 -31.95 -11.60 -45.17
N SER A 418 -31.87 -11.84 -43.84
CA SER A 418 -32.10 -13.10 -43.07
C SER A 418 -30.96 -14.15 -43.22
N VAL A 419 -30.46 -14.89 -42.22
CA VAL A 419 -30.86 -15.28 -40.84
C VAL A 419 -29.59 -15.24 -39.94
N GLY A 420 -29.54 -15.11 -38.61
CA GLY A 420 -30.54 -15.05 -37.51
C GLY A 420 -30.11 -15.96 -36.32
N ARG A 421 -30.50 -15.65 -35.07
CA ARG A 421 -30.12 -16.42 -33.84
C ARG A 421 -31.28 -16.56 -32.84
N LYS A 422 -31.33 -17.70 -32.13
CA LYS A 422 -32.39 -18.05 -31.16
C LYS A 422 -32.28 -17.20 -29.88
N GLY A 423 -33.40 -16.61 -29.45
CA GLY A 423 -33.56 -16.11 -28.07
C GLY A 423 -34.09 -17.20 -27.14
N SER A 424 -33.84 -17.04 -25.83
CA SER A 424 -34.55 -17.76 -24.76
C SER A 424 -35.16 -16.73 -23.81
N THR A 425 -36.43 -16.91 -23.46
CA THR A 425 -37.22 -15.92 -22.73
C THR A 425 -37.28 -16.20 -21.23
N ASN A 426 -36.87 -15.25 -20.40
CA ASN A 426 -37.33 -15.19 -19.00
C ASN A 426 -38.27 -13.99 -18.83
N LYS A 427 -39.56 -14.27 -19.07
CA LYS A 427 -40.66 -13.30 -19.06
C LYS A 427 -41.10 -13.04 -17.62
N ARG A 428 -40.39 -12.15 -16.90
CA ARG A 428 -40.65 -11.83 -15.49
C ARG A 428 -42.12 -11.40 -15.32
N MET A 429 -42.87 -12.10 -14.46
CA MET A 429 -44.30 -11.83 -14.24
C MET A 429 -44.50 -10.45 -13.60
N ARG A 430 -45.60 -9.80 -13.97
CA ARG A 430 -45.94 -8.43 -13.57
C ARG A 430 -46.91 -8.45 -12.39
N GLY A 431 -46.50 -7.89 -11.25
CA GLY A 431 -47.39 -7.48 -10.16
C GLY A 431 -48.12 -8.62 -9.44
N SER A 432 -47.48 -9.19 -8.42
CA SER A 432 -48.16 -9.22 -7.13
C SER A 432 -48.07 -7.82 -6.57
N GLU A 433 -49.13 -7.29 -5.97
CA GLU A 433 -48.96 -6.18 -5.02
C GLU A 433 -48.07 -6.70 -3.89
N MET A 434 -46.99 -5.98 -3.58
CA MET A 434 -46.16 -6.30 -2.44
C MET A 434 -46.87 -5.73 -1.21
N SER A 435 -47.24 -6.59 -0.27
CA SER A 435 -47.81 -6.15 1.00
C SER A 435 -46.84 -5.19 1.68
N VAL A 436 -47.27 -3.96 1.94
CA VAL A 436 -46.47 -2.97 2.67
C VAL A 436 -46.00 -3.61 3.97
N THR A 437 -44.69 -3.74 4.14
CA THR A 437 -44.13 -4.30 5.38
C THR A 437 -44.45 -3.32 6.50
N LYS A 438 -45.27 -3.77 7.46
CA LYS A 438 -45.53 -3.00 8.67
C LYS A 438 -44.24 -2.92 9.47
N THR A 439 -43.51 -1.82 9.34
CA THR A 439 -42.20 -1.61 9.97
C THR A 439 -42.26 -1.66 11.49
N TRP A 440 -43.39 -1.26 12.08
CA TRP A 440 -43.67 -1.43 13.52
C TRP A 440 -43.93 -2.88 13.96
N GLU A 441 -44.11 -3.81 13.02
CA GLU A 441 -44.13 -5.26 13.29
C GLU A 441 -42.76 -5.91 13.06
N HIS A 442 -41.95 -5.46 12.07
CA HIS A 442 -40.67 -6.09 11.75
C HIS A 442 -39.69 -5.21 10.94
N ILE A 443 -38.40 -5.27 11.31
CA ILE A 443 -37.22 -4.82 10.55
C ILE A 443 -36.06 -5.78 10.88
N ASP A 444 -35.29 -6.22 9.88
CA ASP A 444 -34.14 -7.12 10.05
C ASP A 444 -32.85 -6.36 10.43
N HIS A 445 -32.61 -5.24 9.74
CA HIS A 445 -31.35 -4.51 9.79
C HIS A 445 -31.55 -2.99 9.85
N ILE A 446 -30.79 -2.32 10.71
CA ILE A 446 -30.75 -0.86 10.81
C ILE A 446 -29.31 -0.39 10.64
N ILE A 447 -29.04 0.55 9.74
CA ILE A 447 -27.71 1.04 9.39
C ILE A 447 -27.56 2.48 9.89
N MET A 448 -26.49 2.74 10.63
CA MET A 448 -26.13 4.10 11.08
C MET A 448 -24.69 4.44 10.69
N ASN A 449 -24.49 4.79 9.41
CA ASN A 449 -23.19 5.16 8.84
C ASN A 449 -22.76 6.60 9.19
N LEU A 450 -22.65 6.91 10.49
CA LEU A 450 -22.29 8.26 10.96
C LEU A 450 -21.19 8.21 12.04
N PRO A 451 -19.92 7.90 11.68
CA PRO A 451 -18.85 7.51 12.62
C PRO A 451 -18.61 8.42 13.84
N ALA A 452 -18.84 9.73 13.71
CA ALA A 452 -18.65 10.67 14.82
C ALA A 452 -19.76 10.64 15.88
N SER A 453 -20.92 10.04 15.59
CA SER A 453 -22.13 10.25 16.39
C SER A 453 -23.17 9.11 16.37
N ALA A 454 -23.03 8.04 15.57
CA ALA A 454 -24.05 6.99 15.45
C ALA A 454 -24.43 6.33 16.79
N VAL A 455 -23.46 6.07 17.66
CA VAL A 455 -23.70 5.49 19.01
C VAL A 455 -24.59 6.41 19.85
N GLN A 456 -24.52 7.73 19.66
CA GLN A 456 -25.38 8.70 20.36
C GLN A 456 -26.82 8.72 19.84
N PHE A 457 -27.09 8.19 18.64
CA PHE A 457 -28.45 8.02 18.09
C PHE A 457 -29.15 6.74 18.56
N LEU A 458 -28.48 5.91 19.38
CA LEU A 458 -29.11 4.75 20.00
C LEU A 458 -30.21 5.13 21.02
N ASP A 459 -30.21 6.38 21.49
CA ASP A 459 -31.28 6.94 22.32
C ASP A 459 -32.66 6.90 21.63
N ALA A 460 -32.70 6.96 20.30
CA ALA A 460 -33.92 6.92 19.50
C ALA A 460 -34.70 5.60 19.60
N PHE A 461 -34.04 4.50 20.00
CA PHE A 461 -34.67 3.18 20.13
C PHE A 461 -35.27 2.92 21.53
N ARG A 462 -35.07 3.82 22.49
CA ARG A 462 -35.55 3.69 23.88
C ARG A 462 -37.07 3.54 23.93
N GLY A 463 -37.54 2.33 24.21
CA GLY A 463 -38.97 2.00 24.29
C GLY A 463 -39.70 1.96 22.93
N LEU A 464 -38.98 2.05 21.81
CA LEU A 464 -39.57 2.19 20.48
C LEU A 464 -40.30 0.91 20.01
N ILE A 465 -39.77 -0.27 20.34
CA ILE A 465 -40.35 -1.55 19.93
C ILE A 465 -41.49 -1.96 20.89
N GLN A 466 -42.73 -1.80 20.43
CA GLN A 466 -43.92 -2.26 21.15
C GLN A 466 -44.10 -3.78 21.05
N LYS A 467 -43.71 -4.52 22.09
CA LYS A 467 -43.78 -6.01 22.15
C LYS A 467 -45.14 -6.63 21.80
N LYS A 468 -46.25 -5.88 21.87
CA LYS A 468 -47.60 -6.34 21.49
C LYS A 468 -47.83 -6.41 19.97
N TYR A 469 -46.99 -5.77 19.15
CA TYR A 469 -47.09 -5.77 17.69
C TYR A 469 -45.85 -6.35 17.00
N TRP A 470 -44.68 -6.31 17.64
CA TRP A 470 -43.43 -6.84 17.08
C TRP A 470 -43.48 -8.35 16.83
N LYS A 471 -42.97 -8.79 15.68
CA LYS A 471 -42.97 -10.17 15.20
C LYS A 471 -41.55 -10.61 14.86
N GLY A 472 -41.11 -11.73 15.44
CA GLY A 472 -39.77 -12.29 15.21
C GLY A 472 -38.68 -11.66 16.09
N CYS A 473 -37.43 -11.75 15.62
CA CYS A 473 -36.24 -11.28 16.33
C CYS A 473 -36.15 -9.76 16.42
N LEU A 474 -35.29 -9.25 17.31
CA LEU A 474 -34.91 -7.83 17.32
C LEU A 474 -34.00 -7.50 16.12
N PRO A 475 -34.00 -6.25 15.61
CA PRO A 475 -33.18 -5.85 14.49
C PRO A 475 -31.68 -5.83 14.86
N TRP A 476 -30.81 -6.18 13.92
CA TRP A 476 -29.38 -5.90 14.03
C TRP A 476 -29.10 -4.43 13.70
N ILE A 477 -28.59 -3.68 14.67
CA ILE A 477 -28.21 -2.27 14.50
C ILE A 477 -26.70 -2.17 14.20
N HIS A 478 -26.37 -1.70 13.01
CA HIS A 478 -25.00 -1.55 12.50
C HIS A 478 -24.50 -0.12 12.74
N CYS A 479 -23.92 0.11 13.92
CA CYS A 479 -23.37 1.41 14.32
C CYS A 479 -21.94 1.58 13.80
N TYR A 480 -21.71 2.55 12.91
CA TYR A 480 -20.35 2.99 12.58
C TYR A 480 -19.86 3.96 13.65
N CYS A 481 -18.67 3.74 14.19
CA CYS A 481 -18.04 4.62 15.17
C CYS A 481 -16.57 4.87 14.83
N PHE A 482 -16.05 6.04 15.23
CA PHE A 482 -14.62 6.20 15.46
C PHE A 482 -14.28 5.64 16.84
N ILE A 483 -13.22 4.85 16.92
CA ILE A 483 -12.63 4.35 18.16
C ILE A 483 -11.24 4.97 18.27
N ARG A 484 -10.95 5.64 19.38
CA ARG A 484 -9.61 6.18 19.68
C ARG A 484 -8.72 5.05 20.22
N ALA A 485 -7.39 5.18 20.11
CA ALA A 485 -6.45 4.22 20.69
C ALA A 485 -6.56 4.05 22.22
N THR A 486 -7.30 4.94 22.92
CA THR A 486 -7.60 4.87 24.35
C THR A 486 -8.96 4.27 24.69
N GLU A 487 -9.75 3.84 23.69
CA GLU A 487 -11.13 3.36 23.84
C GLU A 487 -11.19 1.87 23.45
N THR A 488 -11.48 0.98 24.40
CA THR A 488 -11.67 -0.45 24.10
C THR A 488 -13.07 -0.71 23.53
N PRO A 489 -13.32 -1.85 22.84
CA PRO A 489 -14.66 -2.29 22.49
C PRO A 489 -15.65 -2.22 23.65
N ASP A 490 -15.23 -2.59 24.88
CA ASP A 490 -16.07 -2.55 26.08
C ASP A 490 -16.46 -1.13 26.48
N THR A 491 -15.59 -0.14 26.30
CA THR A 491 -15.95 1.27 26.53
C THR A 491 -17.02 1.75 25.53
N ILE A 492 -16.95 1.30 24.28
CA ILE A 492 -17.95 1.59 23.26
C ILE A 492 -19.26 0.85 23.53
N ILE A 493 -19.22 -0.41 24.02
CA ILE A 493 -20.39 -1.14 24.51
C ILE A 493 -21.05 -0.37 25.66
N ALA A 494 -20.30 0.05 26.69
CA ALA A 494 -20.85 0.76 27.83
C ALA A 494 -21.53 2.09 27.44
N VAL A 495 -20.96 2.83 26.46
CA VAL A 495 -21.60 4.02 25.89
C VAL A 495 -22.86 3.65 25.09
N ALA A 496 -22.85 2.55 24.34
CA ALA A 496 -24.01 2.08 23.58
C ALA A 496 -25.14 1.55 24.47
N GLU A 497 -24.85 0.81 25.53
CA GLU A 497 -25.81 0.33 26.54
C GLU A 497 -26.42 1.49 27.34
N SER A 498 -25.60 2.48 27.70
CA SER A 498 -26.06 3.73 28.30
C SER A 498 -26.98 4.50 27.34
N ALA A 499 -26.62 4.59 26.06
CA ALA A 499 -27.46 5.22 25.04
C ALA A 499 -28.77 4.45 24.79
N LEU A 500 -28.78 3.11 24.77
CA LEU A 500 -29.99 2.29 24.69
C LEU A 500 -30.81 2.25 25.99
N ASN A 501 -30.20 2.54 27.14
CA ASN A 501 -30.73 2.22 28.47
C ASN A 501 -31.12 0.73 28.61
N ALA A 502 -30.32 -0.15 28.02
CA ALA A 502 -30.51 -1.61 28.03
C ALA A 502 -29.17 -2.33 27.72
N PRO A 503 -28.94 -3.54 28.27
CA PRO A 503 -27.74 -4.31 27.98
C PRO A 503 -27.75 -4.92 26.56
N ILE A 504 -26.58 -5.08 25.95
CA ILE A 504 -26.39 -5.61 24.60
C ILE A 504 -25.88 -7.05 24.66
N GLN A 505 -26.59 -7.97 24.00
CA GLN A 505 -26.17 -9.37 23.81
C GLN A 505 -25.52 -9.55 22.43
N ASP A 506 -24.57 -10.48 22.33
CA ASP A 506 -23.88 -10.89 21.09
C ASP A 506 -23.30 -9.74 20.24
N SER A 507 -22.74 -8.71 20.90
CA SER A 507 -22.08 -7.58 20.23
C SER A 507 -20.90 -8.05 19.35
N LYS A 508 -20.69 -7.36 18.23
CA LYS A 508 -19.68 -7.72 17.21
C LYS A 508 -18.97 -6.48 16.70
N PHE A 509 -17.65 -6.43 16.90
CA PHE A 509 -16.79 -5.36 16.41
C PHE A 509 -16.16 -5.74 15.07
N HIS A 510 -16.00 -4.75 14.19
CA HIS A 510 -15.31 -4.91 12.92
C HIS A 510 -14.48 -3.65 12.62
N ARG A 511 -13.15 -3.80 12.52
CA ARG A 511 -12.23 -2.71 12.21
C ARG A 511 -12.30 -2.41 10.71
N VAL A 512 -13.01 -1.33 10.34
CA VAL A 512 -13.23 -0.94 8.93
C VAL A 512 -11.94 -0.49 8.25
N ARG A 513 -11.23 0.49 8.85
CA ARG A 513 -9.93 1.02 8.41
C ARG A 513 -9.36 1.98 9.45
N ASP A 514 -8.10 2.37 9.31
CA ASP A 514 -7.61 3.61 9.92
C ASP A 514 -8.20 4.84 9.19
N VAL A 515 -8.34 5.94 9.92
CA VAL A 515 -8.95 7.19 9.50
C VAL A 515 -8.05 8.41 9.70
N ALA A 516 -6.98 8.31 10.50
CA ALA A 516 -6.11 9.42 10.85
C ALA A 516 -4.73 8.96 11.39
N PRO A 517 -3.95 8.13 10.64
CA PRO A 517 -2.73 7.52 11.16
C PRO A 517 -1.73 8.54 11.74
N ASN A 518 -1.59 9.70 11.09
CA ASN A 518 -0.61 10.73 11.44
C ASN A 518 -1.16 11.84 12.40
N LYS A 519 -2.27 11.61 13.14
CA LYS A 519 -2.84 12.61 14.06
C LYS A 519 -3.18 12.06 15.45
N LYS A 520 -2.22 12.10 16.38
CA LYS A 520 -2.44 11.81 17.82
C LYS A 520 -2.29 13.08 18.68
N LYS A 521 -3.30 13.41 19.51
CA LYS A 521 -3.22 14.48 20.54
C LYS A 521 -3.95 14.12 21.84
N LYS A 522 -3.14 13.96 22.89
CA LYS A 522 -3.35 14.31 24.32
C LYS A 522 -4.78 14.34 24.88
N SER A 523 -5.07 13.39 25.79
CA SER A 523 -5.83 13.66 27.03
C SER A 523 -5.42 12.66 28.11
N HIS A 524 -4.97 13.13 29.28
CA HIS A 524 -4.70 12.27 30.44
C HIS A 524 -5.91 12.17 31.37
N LYS A 525 -6.09 11.00 31.99
CA LYS A 525 -6.54 10.91 33.38
C LYS A 525 -5.91 9.65 34.00
N MET A 526 -5.32 9.81 35.18
CA MET A 526 -4.92 8.69 36.04
C MET A 526 -6.01 8.46 37.08
N GLU A 527 -6.30 7.21 37.39
CA GLU A 527 -6.92 6.81 38.66
C GLU A 527 -6.25 5.50 39.11
N GLN A 528 -6.14 5.30 40.43
CA GLN A 528 -5.09 4.48 41.03
C GLN A 528 -5.64 3.58 42.15
N GLU A 529 -5.76 2.28 41.89
CA GLU A 529 -6.17 1.29 42.89
C GLU A 529 -5.06 0.25 43.17
N LYS A 530 -5.24 -0.53 44.24
CA LYS A 530 -4.13 -1.09 45.04
C LYS A 530 -4.06 -2.61 44.98
N ALA A 531 -2.84 -3.15 44.99
CA ALA A 531 -2.58 -4.57 45.18
C ALA A 531 -2.73 -5.01 46.65
N PRO A 532 -3.16 -6.27 46.92
CA PRO A 532 -2.98 -6.94 48.20
C PRO A 532 -1.90 -8.04 48.15
N CYS A 533 -1.18 -8.15 49.26
CA CYS A 533 0.07 -8.86 49.49
C CYS A 533 0.08 -10.41 49.37
N VAL A 534 1.25 -10.92 48.95
CA VAL A 534 2.07 -11.99 49.59
C VAL A 534 1.40 -13.32 49.98
N GLY A 535 1.89 -14.41 49.37
CA GLY A 535 1.79 -15.78 49.91
C GLY A 535 2.75 -16.77 49.22
N ASN A 536 3.36 -17.67 50.00
CA ASN A 536 4.05 -18.89 49.55
C ASN A 536 5.26 -18.76 48.60
N LEU A 537 6.25 -17.93 48.95
CA LEU A 537 7.64 -18.22 48.59
C LEU A 537 8.12 -19.51 49.33
N VAL A 538 9.22 -20.12 48.86
CA VAL A 538 9.91 -21.35 49.36
C VAL A 538 9.63 -22.65 48.58
N ALA A 539 8.39 -23.00 48.24
CA ALA A 539 8.10 -24.31 47.63
C ALA A 539 8.63 -24.50 46.19
N PHE A 540 8.79 -23.41 45.43
CA PHE A 540 9.15 -23.45 44.01
C PHE A 540 10.64 -23.65 43.69
N LEU A 541 11.54 -23.49 44.67
CA LEU A 541 12.99 -23.40 44.41
C LEU A 541 13.68 -24.72 43.99
N LEU A 542 13.00 -25.87 44.10
CA LEU A 542 13.59 -27.19 43.85
C LEU A 542 13.23 -27.82 42.50
N VAL A 543 12.35 -27.20 41.70
CA VAL A 543 11.96 -27.69 40.37
C VAL A 543 12.69 -26.94 39.24
N PHE A 544 13.14 -25.70 39.47
CA PHE A 544 13.85 -24.90 38.47
C PHE A 544 15.28 -25.37 38.14
N LEU A 545 15.84 -26.33 38.90
CA LEU A 545 17.21 -26.82 38.73
C LEU A 545 17.39 -27.88 37.63
N THR A 546 16.34 -28.27 36.91
CA THR A 546 16.40 -29.27 35.81
C THR A 546 15.78 -28.81 34.49
N MET A 547 15.37 -27.54 34.37
CA MET A 547 14.84 -26.94 33.13
C MET A 547 15.71 -25.77 32.64
N ALA A 548 17.03 -25.87 32.84
CA ALA A 548 18.00 -25.06 32.12
C ALA A 548 18.09 -25.57 30.66
N SER A 549 17.10 -25.21 29.84
CA SER A 549 17.17 -25.40 28.40
C SER A 549 18.36 -24.60 27.87
N CYS A 550 19.42 -25.29 27.43
CA CYS A 550 20.54 -24.66 26.76
C CYS A 550 20.09 -24.27 25.35
N GLY A 551 19.46 -23.10 25.24
CA GLY A 551 18.91 -22.60 23.98
C GLY A 551 20.01 -22.45 22.95
N SER A 552 19.89 -23.18 21.84
CA SER A 552 20.82 -23.08 20.71
C SER A 552 20.95 -21.62 20.25
N GLY A 553 22.18 -21.18 19.97
CA GLY A 553 22.51 -19.80 19.57
C GLY A 553 22.17 -19.47 18.12
N VAL A 554 21.18 -20.14 17.53
CA VAL A 554 20.81 -20.01 16.11
C VAL A 554 19.32 -19.75 15.99
N GLY A 555 18.98 -18.51 15.67
CA GLY A 555 17.67 -18.13 15.17
C GLY A 555 17.61 -18.01 13.65
N VAL A 556 16.44 -17.65 13.16
CA VAL A 556 16.20 -17.34 11.74
C VAL A 556 15.42 -16.04 11.59
N ASN A 557 15.65 -15.34 10.48
CA ASN A 557 14.88 -14.19 10.06
C ASN A 557 13.72 -14.62 9.16
N TRP A 558 12.48 -14.33 9.56
CA TRP A 558 11.30 -14.57 8.72
C TRP A 558 10.80 -13.23 8.15
N GLY A 559 11.34 -12.88 6.98
CA GLY A 559 10.79 -11.83 6.11
C GLY A 559 9.51 -12.28 5.42
N THR A 560 8.65 -11.32 5.05
CA THR A 560 7.30 -11.60 4.55
C THR A 560 6.98 -10.89 3.22
N MET A 561 7.98 -10.30 2.55
CA MET A 561 7.85 -9.60 1.27
C MET A 561 7.74 -10.57 0.08
N ALA A 562 6.65 -11.36 0.06
CA ALA A 562 6.33 -12.26 -1.05
C ALA A 562 4.95 -11.95 -1.65
N THR A 563 4.82 -12.05 -2.97
CA THR A 563 3.56 -11.84 -3.72
C THR A 563 2.47 -12.83 -3.32
N HIS A 564 2.87 -14.07 -3.01
CA HIS A 564 2.00 -15.13 -2.52
C HIS A 564 2.59 -15.70 -1.23
N LYS A 565 2.11 -15.23 -0.07
CA LYS A 565 2.60 -15.68 1.24
C LYS A 565 2.09 -17.09 1.59
N LEU A 566 2.96 -17.92 2.18
CA LEU A 566 2.57 -19.20 2.80
C LEU A 566 1.71 -18.97 4.06
N PRO A 567 0.75 -19.88 4.39
CA PRO A 567 -0.03 -19.77 5.63
C PRO A 567 0.86 -19.86 6.89
N PRO A 568 0.76 -18.94 7.88
CA PRO A 568 1.70 -18.88 9.00
C PRO A 568 1.75 -20.15 9.83
N SER A 569 0.61 -20.78 10.10
CA SER A 569 0.55 -22.04 10.86
C SER A 569 1.31 -23.20 10.20
N LYS A 570 1.56 -23.14 8.88
CA LYS A 570 2.44 -24.08 8.18
C LYS A 570 3.92 -23.72 8.33
N VAL A 571 4.26 -22.44 8.26
CA VAL A 571 5.63 -21.97 8.46
C VAL A 571 6.07 -22.19 9.92
N VAL A 572 5.19 -21.95 10.90
CA VAL A 572 5.43 -22.25 12.32
C VAL A 572 5.59 -23.76 12.55
N LYS A 573 4.76 -24.61 11.94
CA LYS A 573 4.97 -26.08 11.96
C LYS A 573 6.35 -26.45 11.40
N MET A 574 6.73 -25.87 10.26
CA MET A 574 8.05 -26.09 9.64
C MET A 574 9.20 -25.64 10.55
N LEU A 575 9.08 -24.48 11.21
CA LEU A 575 10.06 -23.99 12.19
C LEU A 575 10.24 -24.98 13.34
N GLN A 576 9.15 -25.48 13.92
CA GLN A 576 9.17 -26.49 14.99
C GLN A 576 9.78 -27.83 14.53
N GLU A 577 9.43 -28.32 13.33
CA GLU A 577 9.96 -29.60 12.81
C GLU A 577 11.44 -29.54 12.40
N ASN A 578 11.94 -28.34 12.07
CA ASN A 578 13.35 -28.06 11.88
C ASN A 578 14.10 -27.76 13.20
N GLY A 579 13.38 -27.64 14.33
CA GLY A 579 13.96 -27.40 15.66
C GLY A 579 14.37 -25.95 15.92
N VAL A 580 13.83 -24.98 15.17
CA VAL A 580 14.12 -23.55 15.36
C VAL A 580 13.52 -23.05 16.67
N ASN A 581 14.38 -22.52 17.55
CA ASN A 581 14.03 -22.00 18.87
C ASN A 581 14.04 -20.46 18.96
N LYS A 582 14.63 -19.75 17.99
CA LYS A 582 14.72 -18.29 17.93
C LYS A 582 14.25 -17.75 16.58
N LEU A 583 13.52 -16.65 16.58
CA LEU A 583 12.87 -16.08 15.39
C LEU A 583 12.89 -14.55 15.43
N LYS A 584 13.40 -13.91 14.36
CA LYS A 584 13.26 -12.46 14.15
C LYS A 584 12.16 -12.18 13.12
N LEU A 585 11.25 -11.28 13.49
CA LEU A 585 10.17 -10.74 12.65
C LEU A 585 10.43 -9.26 12.37
N PHE A 586 10.18 -8.82 11.14
CA PHE A 586 10.44 -7.44 10.70
C PHE A 586 9.30 -6.45 10.98
N ASP A 587 8.12 -6.94 11.36
CA ASP A 587 6.97 -6.13 11.78
C ASP A 587 6.03 -6.98 12.66
N ALA A 588 5.13 -6.32 13.39
CA ALA A 588 4.13 -6.93 14.27
C ALA A 588 2.88 -7.39 13.51
N GLU A 589 3.05 -8.30 12.55
CA GLU A 589 1.93 -8.87 11.77
C GLU A 589 1.05 -9.80 12.65
N GLU A 590 -0.15 -9.32 13.05
CA GLU A 590 -1.14 -10.04 13.90
C GLU A 590 -1.35 -11.51 13.49
N TRP A 591 -1.51 -11.78 12.19
CA TRP A 591 -1.77 -13.12 11.64
C TRP A 591 -0.57 -14.07 11.75
N ILE A 592 0.66 -13.55 11.91
CA ILE A 592 1.88 -14.32 12.19
C ILE A 592 2.02 -14.51 13.71
N MET A 593 1.86 -13.45 14.50
CA MET A 593 1.90 -13.55 15.97
C MET A 593 0.84 -14.55 16.48
N ALA A 594 -0.40 -14.45 16.01
CA ALA A 594 -1.47 -15.39 16.36
C ALA A 594 -1.17 -16.87 16.01
N ALA A 595 -0.25 -17.13 15.06
CA ALA A 595 0.20 -18.49 14.71
C ALA A 595 1.39 -18.98 15.53
N LEU A 596 2.14 -18.08 16.19
CA LEU A 596 3.24 -18.37 17.12
C LEU A 596 2.77 -18.58 18.56
N MET A 597 1.52 -18.23 18.89
CA MET A 597 0.94 -18.44 20.22
C MET A 597 0.98 -19.91 20.65
N GLY A 598 1.43 -20.16 21.87
CA GLY A 598 1.57 -21.50 22.44
C GLY A 598 2.80 -22.26 21.94
N THR A 599 3.74 -21.59 21.26
CA THR A 599 5.06 -22.14 20.94
C THR A 599 6.13 -21.55 21.87
N ASP A 600 7.16 -22.34 22.19
CA ASP A 600 8.28 -21.88 23.02
C ASP A 600 9.29 -21.00 22.26
N ILE A 601 9.05 -20.71 20.98
CA ILE A 601 9.98 -19.99 20.08
C ILE A 601 10.21 -18.56 20.59
N GLU A 602 11.46 -18.22 20.87
CA GLU A 602 11.88 -16.88 21.29
C GLU A 602 11.75 -15.88 20.15
N VAL A 603 10.97 -14.82 20.34
CA VAL A 603 10.71 -13.82 19.29
C VAL A 603 11.50 -12.53 19.54
N MET A 604 12.27 -12.11 18.54
CA MET A 604 12.72 -10.73 18.35
C MET A 604 11.72 -10.02 17.42
N LEU A 605 10.99 -9.05 17.95
CA LEU A 605 9.93 -8.33 17.24
C LEU A 605 10.43 -6.95 16.82
N ALA A 606 10.53 -6.67 15.52
CA ALA A 606 11.02 -5.38 15.05
C ALA A 606 9.94 -4.30 14.94
N ILE A 607 10.41 -3.05 14.97
CA ILE A 607 9.66 -1.82 14.71
C ILE A 607 10.20 -1.22 13.41
N PRO A 608 9.39 -1.10 12.35
CA PRO A 608 9.81 -0.48 11.09
C PRO A 608 10.33 0.96 11.22
N ASN A 609 11.34 1.31 10.41
CA ASN A 609 12.05 2.60 10.48
C ASN A 609 11.13 3.83 10.37
N ASN A 610 10.03 3.74 9.60
CA ASN A 610 9.06 4.83 9.46
C ASN A 610 8.25 5.12 10.74
N MET A 611 8.27 4.23 11.75
CA MET A 611 7.63 4.49 13.04
C MET A 611 8.54 5.26 14.02
N LEU A 612 9.86 5.30 13.77
CA LEU A 612 10.85 5.86 14.69
C LEU A 612 10.60 7.34 14.97
N GLU A 613 10.18 8.12 13.97
CA GLU A 613 9.94 9.55 14.14
C GLU A 613 8.80 9.83 15.13
N ASP A 614 7.63 9.23 14.95
CA ASP A 614 6.49 9.38 15.86
C ASP A 614 6.78 8.81 17.26
N MET A 615 7.44 7.65 17.35
CA MET A 615 7.86 7.07 18.62
C MET A 615 8.89 7.92 19.36
N SER A 616 9.80 8.60 18.64
CA SER A 616 10.79 9.50 19.22
C SER A 616 10.17 10.76 19.83
N LYS A 617 9.21 11.37 19.10
CA LYS A 617 8.57 12.64 19.46
C LYS A 617 7.46 12.47 20.51
N ASN A 618 6.84 11.29 20.57
CA ASN A 618 5.63 11.06 21.36
C ASN A 618 5.70 9.71 22.09
N PRO A 619 6.07 9.68 23.39
CA PRO A 619 6.13 8.46 24.19
C PRO A 619 4.82 7.66 24.24
N GLN A 620 3.66 8.31 24.07
CA GLN A 620 2.37 7.59 24.01
C GLN A 620 2.23 6.73 22.75
N VAL A 621 3.00 6.97 21.68
CA VAL A 621 3.04 6.08 20.50
C VAL A 621 3.78 4.80 20.82
N ALA A 622 4.94 4.90 21.47
CA ALA A 622 5.72 3.76 21.94
C ALA A 622 4.92 2.92 22.97
N ASP A 623 4.24 3.58 23.90
CA ASP A 623 3.34 2.96 24.88
C ASP A 623 2.17 2.22 24.22
N SER A 624 1.49 2.84 23.24
CA SER A 624 0.41 2.19 22.48
C SER A 624 0.92 0.96 21.73
N TRP A 625 2.10 1.04 21.11
CA TRP A 625 2.68 -0.07 20.34
C TRP A 625 3.06 -1.24 21.26
N VAL A 626 3.64 -0.97 22.44
CA VAL A 626 3.92 -2.00 23.44
C VAL A 626 2.64 -2.61 23.98
N TYR A 627 1.60 -1.81 24.24
CA TYR A 627 0.28 -2.32 24.64
C TYR A 627 -0.28 -3.29 23.58
N GLU A 628 -0.44 -2.82 22.34
CA GLU A 628 -1.05 -3.56 21.22
C GLU A 628 -0.26 -4.83 20.85
N ASN A 629 1.07 -4.74 20.74
CA ASN A 629 1.91 -5.80 20.13
C ASN A 629 2.72 -6.63 21.13
N VAL A 630 2.82 -6.22 22.39
CA VAL A 630 3.50 -6.99 23.44
C VAL A 630 2.50 -7.45 24.51
N THR A 631 1.74 -6.54 25.13
CA THR A 631 0.89 -6.93 26.28
C THR A 631 -0.28 -7.85 25.88
N THR A 632 -0.83 -7.67 24.68
CA THR A 632 -1.86 -8.55 24.11
C THR A 632 -1.39 -10.00 23.93
N TYR A 633 -0.08 -10.23 23.76
CA TYR A 633 0.48 -11.54 23.41
C TYR A 633 1.34 -12.17 24.52
N MET A 634 1.83 -11.38 25.49
CA MET A 634 2.66 -11.86 26.59
C MET A 634 1.85 -12.36 27.79
N TYR A 635 1.17 -13.49 27.60
CA TYR A 635 0.41 -14.21 28.64
C TYR A 635 0.74 -15.71 28.64
N PRO A 636 0.35 -16.50 29.66
CA PRO A 636 0.62 -17.95 29.68
C PRO A 636 -0.04 -18.68 28.50
N GLY A 637 0.77 -19.22 27.58
CA GLY A 637 0.31 -19.82 26.32
C GLY A 637 0.18 -18.82 25.15
N GLY A 638 0.67 -17.59 25.30
CA GLY A 638 0.85 -16.60 24.24
C GLY A 638 2.22 -16.74 23.55
N LEU A 639 2.92 -15.62 23.32
CA LEU A 639 4.26 -15.56 22.72
C LEU A 639 5.38 -15.55 23.78
N ASN A 640 6.56 -16.00 23.38
CA ASN A 640 7.82 -15.88 24.13
C ASN A 640 8.67 -14.73 23.56
N ILE A 641 8.19 -13.48 23.65
CA ILE A 641 8.96 -12.31 23.16
C ILE A 641 10.17 -12.08 24.07
N LYS A 642 11.36 -11.92 23.48
CA LYS A 642 12.63 -11.61 24.19
C LYS A 642 13.15 -10.22 23.90
N TYR A 643 13.06 -9.80 22.64
CA TYR A 643 13.70 -8.58 22.17
C TYR A 643 12.75 -7.73 21.33
N ILE A 644 12.83 -6.41 21.49
CA ILE A 644 12.22 -5.46 20.56
C ILE A 644 13.33 -4.78 19.76
N ALA A 645 13.38 -5.01 18.45
CA ALA A 645 14.36 -4.40 17.55
C ALA A 645 13.81 -3.05 17.05
N VAL A 646 14.34 -1.94 17.58
CA VAL A 646 13.82 -0.59 17.32
C VAL A 646 14.50 -0.02 16.07
N GLY A 647 13.83 -0.17 14.93
CA GLY A 647 14.39 0.07 13.59
C GLY A 647 15.06 -1.17 13.00
N ASN A 648 15.47 -1.07 11.74
CA ASN A 648 16.40 -2.00 11.10
C ASN A 648 17.41 -1.18 10.29
N GLU A 649 18.69 -1.28 10.65
CA GLU A 649 19.81 -0.55 10.04
C GLU A 649 19.63 0.98 9.94
N PRO A 650 19.10 1.69 10.96
CA PRO A 650 18.73 3.10 10.84
C PRO A 650 19.90 4.05 10.51
N PHE A 651 21.15 3.62 10.74
CA PHE A 651 22.37 4.41 10.51
C PHE A 651 23.11 4.03 9.22
N LEU A 652 22.53 3.16 8.39
CA LEU A 652 23.03 2.79 7.06
C LEU A 652 23.26 4.03 6.18
N LYS A 653 24.41 4.11 5.49
CA LYS A 653 24.81 5.28 4.65
C LYS A 653 23.74 5.71 3.65
N GLU A 654 23.04 4.77 3.04
CA GLU A 654 21.98 4.96 2.05
C GLU A 654 20.82 5.81 2.57
N TYR A 655 20.59 5.83 3.90
CA TYR A 655 19.59 6.71 4.53
C TYR A 655 20.08 8.14 4.79
N ASN A 656 21.33 8.48 4.45
CA ASN A 656 21.91 9.82 4.60
C ASN A 656 21.63 10.50 5.95
N GLY A 657 21.63 9.71 7.03
CA GLY A 657 21.40 10.18 8.40
C GLY A 657 19.94 10.40 8.83
N SER A 658 18.92 10.08 8.02
CA SER A 658 17.50 10.36 8.31
C SER A 658 17.02 9.92 9.70
N TYR A 659 17.55 8.83 10.26
CA TYR A 659 17.09 8.26 11.54
C TYR A 659 18.03 8.55 12.73
N LEU A 660 19.11 9.33 12.55
CA LEU A 660 20.12 9.59 13.59
C LEU A 660 19.52 10.22 14.86
N GLN A 661 18.61 11.18 14.69
CA GLN A 661 18.01 11.93 15.79
C GLN A 661 16.77 11.24 16.39
N THR A 662 16.18 10.26 15.70
CA THR A 662 14.92 9.60 16.10
C THR A 662 15.12 8.24 16.74
N THR A 663 16.16 7.50 16.36
CA THR A 663 16.43 6.13 16.83
C THR A 663 16.57 6.05 18.36
N LEU A 664 17.46 6.85 18.95
CA LEU A 664 17.74 6.78 20.40
C LEU A 664 16.55 7.22 21.28
N PRO A 665 15.80 8.30 20.99
CA PRO A 665 14.61 8.62 21.77
C PRO A 665 13.48 7.59 21.58
N ALA A 666 13.30 7.00 20.39
CA ALA A 666 12.34 5.91 20.18
C ALA A 666 12.71 4.66 21.02
N LEU A 667 14.00 4.27 20.99
CA LEU A 667 14.57 3.18 21.79
C LEU A 667 14.32 3.38 23.30
N LYS A 668 14.60 4.60 23.79
CA LYS A 668 14.32 5.02 25.18
C LYS A 668 12.82 4.91 25.51
N ASN A 669 11.94 5.42 24.66
CA ASN A 669 10.50 5.42 24.89
C ASN A 669 9.89 4.01 24.90
N ILE A 670 10.34 3.09 24.04
CA ILE A 670 9.89 1.68 24.03
C ILE A 670 10.35 0.94 25.30
N GLN A 671 11.59 1.12 25.74
CA GLN A 671 12.05 0.49 26.99
C GLN A 671 11.32 1.05 28.21
N ILE A 672 11.01 2.36 28.23
CA ILE A 672 10.19 2.98 29.28
C ILE A 672 8.78 2.35 29.30
N ALA A 673 8.14 2.17 28.15
CA ALA A 673 6.85 1.49 28.06
C ALA A 673 6.93 0.03 28.56
N LEU A 674 7.91 -0.76 28.09
CA LEU A 674 8.14 -2.13 28.58
C LEU A 674 8.34 -2.18 30.11
N ASN A 675 9.06 -1.21 30.68
CA ASN A 675 9.22 -1.08 32.12
C ASN A 675 7.88 -0.76 32.82
N SER A 676 7.08 0.16 32.26
CA SER A 676 5.77 0.57 32.80
C SER A 676 4.73 -0.56 32.80
N TRP A 677 4.72 -1.40 31.76
CA TRP A 677 3.86 -2.60 31.67
C TRP A 677 4.44 -3.83 32.41
N GLY A 678 5.56 -3.69 33.12
CA GLY A 678 6.15 -4.76 33.94
C GLY A 678 6.98 -5.80 33.18
N PHE A 679 7.17 -5.64 31.87
CA PHE A 679 7.90 -6.57 31.00
C PHE A 679 9.40 -6.28 30.88
N GLY A 680 9.89 -5.10 31.29
CA GLY A 680 11.29 -4.66 31.10
C GLY A 680 12.40 -5.48 31.79
N SER A 681 12.04 -6.42 32.66
CA SER A 681 12.94 -7.45 33.21
C SER A 681 13.05 -8.70 32.33
N GLN A 682 12.06 -8.95 31.47
CA GLN A 682 11.92 -10.13 30.61
C GLN A 682 12.21 -9.80 29.13
N ILE A 683 11.89 -8.58 28.71
CA ILE A 683 12.03 -8.09 27.34
C ILE A 683 13.01 -6.90 27.31
N LYS A 684 13.95 -6.93 26.38
CA LYS A 684 14.96 -5.88 26.18
C LYS A 684 14.82 -5.23 24.81
N VAL A 685 14.99 -3.91 24.73
CA VAL A 685 15.12 -3.23 23.44
C VAL A 685 16.53 -3.40 22.86
N THR A 686 16.65 -3.40 21.54
CA THR A 686 17.93 -3.36 20.82
C THR A 686 17.78 -2.56 19.52
N VAL A 687 18.88 -2.27 18.85
CA VAL A 687 18.89 -1.67 17.49
C VAL A 687 19.76 -2.58 16.62
N PRO A 688 19.23 -3.16 15.52
CA PRO A 688 20.03 -3.82 14.50
C PRO A 688 20.79 -2.75 13.69
N PHE A 689 22.11 -2.71 13.82
CA PHE A 689 22.98 -1.87 13.00
C PHE A 689 23.56 -2.67 11.83
N ASN A 690 23.72 -2.05 10.66
CA ASN A 690 24.53 -2.66 9.60
C ASN A 690 26.02 -2.64 9.98
N ALA A 691 26.79 -3.59 9.47
CA ALA A 691 28.25 -3.60 9.59
C ALA A 691 28.95 -2.34 9.00
N ASP A 692 28.26 -1.50 8.22
CA ASP A 692 28.77 -0.20 7.76
C ASP A 692 28.95 0.86 8.86
N ALA A 693 28.36 0.64 10.04
CA ALA A 693 28.37 1.57 11.17
C ALA A 693 29.74 1.65 11.90
N TYR A 694 30.64 0.73 11.60
CA TYR A 694 32.03 0.69 12.08
C TYR A 694 32.98 0.37 10.92
N TYR A 695 34.27 0.66 11.12
CA TYR A 695 35.28 0.47 10.08
C TYR A 695 36.68 0.37 10.67
N SER A 696 37.58 -0.32 9.96
CA SER A 696 39.02 -0.15 10.14
C SER A 696 39.50 0.96 9.18
N PRO A 697 40.28 1.95 9.65
CA PRO A 697 40.82 3.01 8.77
C PRO A 697 41.69 2.47 7.63
N ASP A 698 41.64 3.11 6.46
CA ASP A 698 42.41 2.69 5.27
C ASP A 698 43.93 2.68 5.47
N SER A 699 44.43 3.46 6.42
CA SER A 699 45.84 3.45 6.83
C SER A 699 46.25 2.21 7.63
N ASN A 700 45.29 1.44 8.15
CA ASN A 700 45.51 0.23 8.94
C ASN A 700 44.27 -0.69 8.92
N GLN A 701 44.02 -1.37 7.80
CA GLN A 701 42.84 -2.23 7.59
C GLN A 701 42.94 -3.57 8.34
N VAL A 702 42.94 -3.51 9.68
CA VAL A 702 42.92 -4.67 10.60
C VAL A 702 41.84 -4.50 11.67
N PRO A 703 41.25 -5.57 12.25
CA PRO A 703 40.17 -5.44 13.22
C PRO A 703 40.53 -4.67 14.49
N SER A 704 41.76 -4.78 15.02
CA SER A 704 42.22 -3.96 16.16
C SER A 704 42.20 -2.45 15.89
N ALA A 705 42.21 -2.03 14.63
CA ALA A 705 42.06 -0.63 14.24
C ALA A 705 40.61 -0.13 14.29
N GLY A 706 39.62 -1.03 14.38
CA GLY A 706 38.18 -0.75 14.31
C GLY A 706 37.66 0.34 15.26
N ASP A 707 36.92 1.31 14.74
CA ASP A 707 36.16 2.33 15.50
C ASP A 707 34.77 2.49 14.83
N PHE A 708 33.83 3.12 15.52
CA PHE A 708 32.56 3.51 14.91
C PHE A 708 32.77 4.62 13.86
N ARG A 709 31.97 4.57 12.80
CA ARG A 709 32.09 5.47 11.64
C ARG A 709 31.84 6.93 12.08
N PRO A 710 32.71 7.91 11.75
CA PRO A 710 32.73 9.21 12.41
C PRO A 710 31.40 9.97 12.40
N GLU A 711 30.65 9.93 11.30
CA GLU A 711 29.38 10.67 11.15
C GLU A 711 28.25 10.16 12.06
N VAL A 712 28.37 8.95 12.62
CA VAL A 712 27.34 8.30 13.46
C VAL A 712 27.88 7.83 14.81
N ARG A 713 29.17 8.05 15.06
CA ARG A 713 29.94 7.51 16.18
C ARG A 713 29.34 7.87 17.53
N ASP A 714 29.12 9.16 17.77
CA ASP A 714 28.71 9.63 19.09
C ASP A 714 27.25 9.21 19.42
N GLN A 715 26.34 9.20 18.42
CA GLN A 715 24.98 8.69 18.58
C GLN A 715 24.97 7.17 18.80
N THR A 716 25.88 6.43 18.15
CA THR A 716 26.05 4.98 18.36
C THR A 716 26.56 4.71 19.78
N ILE A 717 27.51 5.50 20.28
CA ILE A 717 28.02 5.42 21.65
C ILE A 717 26.91 5.76 22.68
N GLU A 718 26.05 6.74 22.44
CA GLU A 718 24.88 6.99 23.30
C GLU A 718 23.87 5.82 23.31
N ILE A 719 23.68 5.13 22.17
CA ILE A 719 22.86 3.91 22.10
C ILE A 719 23.53 2.76 22.87
N VAL A 720 24.83 2.53 22.68
CA VAL A 720 25.63 1.52 23.42
C VAL A 720 25.55 1.77 24.92
N GLN A 721 25.72 3.01 25.38
CA GLN A 721 25.54 3.42 26.78
C GLN A 721 24.14 3.07 27.31
N PHE A 722 23.09 3.36 26.54
CA PHE A 722 21.71 3.09 26.94
C PHE A 722 21.42 1.57 27.01
N LEU A 723 21.87 0.80 26.02
CA LEU A 723 21.71 -0.65 26.00
C LEU A 723 22.42 -1.31 27.19
N TYR A 724 23.69 -0.94 27.43
CA TYR A 724 24.47 -1.45 28.55
C TYR A 724 23.81 -1.15 29.90
N ALA A 725 23.35 0.09 30.10
CA ALA A 725 22.67 0.52 31.32
C ALA A 725 21.32 -0.19 31.59
N ASN A 726 20.70 -0.80 30.57
CA ASN A 726 19.46 -1.58 30.70
C ASN A 726 19.70 -3.11 30.71
N ASN A 727 20.97 -3.56 30.65
CA ASN A 727 21.37 -4.95 30.43
C ASN A 727 20.71 -5.53 29.16
N ALA A 728 20.90 -4.83 28.04
CA ALA A 728 20.36 -5.17 26.73
C ALA A 728 21.50 -5.32 25.68
N PRO A 729 21.38 -6.24 24.71
CA PRO A 729 22.46 -6.51 23.75
C PRO A 729 22.53 -5.47 22.63
N PHE A 730 23.71 -5.29 22.07
CA PHE A 730 23.93 -4.64 20.78
C PHE A 730 23.62 -5.64 19.65
N THR A 731 22.83 -5.25 18.65
CA THR A 731 22.51 -6.12 17.51
C THR A 731 23.20 -5.63 16.24
N VAL A 732 23.82 -6.55 15.50
CA VAL A 732 24.55 -6.23 14.26
C VAL A 732 24.17 -7.16 13.11
N ASN A 733 24.04 -6.61 11.92
CA ASN A 733 23.80 -7.33 10.68
C ASN A 733 25.12 -7.43 9.90
N ILE A 734 25.60 -8.65 9.62
CA ILE A 734 26.92 -8.92 9.04
C ILE A 734 26.76 -9.76 7.77
N TYR A 735 27.20 -9.22 6.64
CA TYR A 735 27.00 -9.82 5.31
C TYR A 735 28.32 -10.04 4.55
N PRO A 736 29.05 -11.14 4.81
CA PRO A 736 30.31 -11.46 4.11
C PRO A 736 30.20 -11.50 2.57
N PHE A 737 29.06 -11.92 2.04
CA PHE A 737 28.74 -11.89 0.61
C PHE A 737 29.00 -10.50 -0.03
N LEU A 738 28.66 -9.40 0.67
CA LEU A 738 28.82 -8.05 0.14
C LEU A 738 30.28 -7.66 -0.09
N SER A 739 31.24 -8.31 0.58
CA SER A 739 32.67 -8.11 0.31
C SER A 739 33.11 -8.67 -1.04
N LEU A 740 32.45 -9.73 -1.55
CA LEU A 740 32.67 -10.23 -2.92
C LEU A 740 31.89 -9.42 -3.96
N TYR A 741 30.67 -9.00 -3.64
CA TYR A 741 29.84 -8.20 -4.54
C TYR A 741 30.43 -6.80 -4.79
N GLY A 742 30.94 -6.15 -3.74
CA GLY A 742 31.55 -4.81 -3.83
C GLY A 742 33.01 -4.78 -4.31
N ASN A 743 33.70 -5.92 -4.38
CA ASN A 743 35.13 -5.97 -4.75
C ASN A 743 35.55 -7.31 -5.40
N ASP A 744 35.68 -7.30 -6.73
CA ASP A 744 36.18 -8.44 -7.52
C ASP A 744 37.60 -8.94 -7.16
N HIS A 745 38.39 -8.16 -6.41
CA HIS A 745 39.73 -8.53 -5.94
C HIS A 745 39.74 -9.03 -4.49
N PHE A 746 38.58 -9.12 -3.83
CA PHE A 746 38.50 -9.67 -2.48
C PHE A 746 38.87 -11.17 -2.47
N PRO A 747 39.66 -11.67 -1.50
CA PRO A 747 40.08 -13.06 -1.51
C PRO A 747 38.89 -14.01 -1.32
N PHE A 748 38.49 -14.72 -2.37
CA PHE A 748 37.25 -15.52 -2.41
C PHE A 748 37.08 -16.46 -1.20
N ASP A 749 38.10 -17.26 -0.89
CA ASP A 749 38.04 -18.21 0.23
C ASP A 749 38.05 -17.55 1.62
N PHE A 750 38.40 -16.26 1.74
CA PHE A 750 38.28 -15.51 2.99
C PHE A 750 36.82 -15.18 3.33
N ALA A 751 35.90 -15.30 2.38
CA ALA A 751 34.47 -15.15 2.65
C ALA A 751 33.86 -16.39 3.34
N PHE A 752 34.60 -17.49 3.47
CA PHE A 752 34.12 -18.79 3.98
C PHE A 752 34.93 -19.28 5.19
N PHE A 753 34.42 -20.32 5.88
CA PHE A 753 34.95 -20.82 7.16
C PHE A 753 35.90 -22.02 7.06
N ASP A 754 36.15 -22.55 5.86
CA ASP A 754 37.01 -23.72 5.62
C ASP A 754 38.52 -23.40 5.59
N GLY A 755 38.89 -22.11 5.58
CA GLY A 755 40.22 -21.62 5.91
C GLY A 755 41.00 -21.03 4.74
N ASN A 756 41.29 -19.73 4.83
CA ASN A 756 42.05 -19.01 3.81
C ASN A 756 43.57 -19.30 3.89
N ASN A 757 44.20 -19.59 2.75
CA ASN A 757 45.66 -19.75 2.57
C ASN A 757 46.48 -18.46 2.83
N ARG A 758 45.82 -17.30 2.97
CA ARG A 758 46.40 -15.98 3.28
C ARG A 758 45.60 -15.30 4.40
N PRO A 759 45.63 -15.81 5.65
CA PRO A 759 44.85 -15.25 6.75
C PRO A 759 45.28 -13.80 7.05
N LEU A 760 44.35 -13.00 7.55
CA LEU A 760 44.64 -11.63 7.99
C LEU A 760 45.28 -11.70 9.39
N ILE A 761 46.49 -11.15 9.53
CA ILE A 761 47.26 -11.16 10.78
C ILE A 761 47.21 -9.76 11.41
N ASP A 762 46.80 -9.72 12.68
CA ASP A 762 46.52 -8.51 13.46
C ASP A 762 47.20 -8.63 14.83
N GLY A 763 48.50 -8.31 14.87
CA GLY A 763 49.35 -8.59 16.02
C GLY A 763 49.45 -10.10 16.30
N ASN A 764 48.83 -10.55 17.39
CA ASN A 764 48.74 -11.98 17.76
C ASN A 764 47.46 -12.66 17.24
N SER A 765 46.48 -11.90 16.75
CA SER A 765 45.22 -12.43 16.21
C SER A 765 45.40 -12.87 14.76
N VAL A 766 44.83 -14.01 14.40
CA VAL A 766 44.88 -14.58 13.04
C VAL A 766 43.45 -14.88 12.61
N TYR A 767 42.95 -14.11 11.64
CA TYR A 767 41.61 -14.28 11.08
C TYR A 767 41.70 -15.14 9.82
N THR A 768 41.01 -16.28 9.82
CA THR A 768 40.94 -17.21 8.69
C THR A 768 39.76 -16.94 7.75
N ASN A 769 38.78 -16.16 8.21
CA ASN A 769 37.57 -15.75 7.51
C ASN A 769 37.22 -14.28 7.83
N VAL A 770 36.39 -13.65 6.99
CA VAL A 770 36.00 -12.23 7.12
C VAL A 770 34.91 -12.00 8.16
N PHE A 771 34.09 -13.01 8.50
CA PHE A 771 33.06 -12.88 9.51
C PHE A 771 33.66 -12.59 10.89
N ASP A 772 34.67 -13.37 11.30
CA ASP A 772 35.44 -13.13 12.53
C ASP A 772 36.12 -11.77 12.52
N ALA A 773 36.71 -11.38 11.38
CA ALA A 773 37.40 -10.10 11.26
C ALA A 773 36.42 -8.91 11.38
N ASN A 774 35.23 -9.01 10.77
CA ASN A 774 34.20 -7.98 10.84
C ASN A 774 33.61 -7.88 12.25
N LEU A 775 33.25 -9.02 12.87
CA LEU A 775 32.71 -9.05 14.23
C LEU A 775 33.74 -8.53 15.26
N ASP A 776 35.02 -8.90 15.14
CA ASP A 776 36.05 -8.35 16.03
C ASP A 776 36.32 -6.86 15.78
N THR A 777 36.09 -6.34 14.57
CA THR A 777 36.15 -4.89 14.31
C THR A 777 35.10 -4.13 15.14
N LEU A 778 33.87 -4.65 15.23
CA LEU A 778 32.83 -4.13 16.14
C LEU A 778 33.25 -4.26 17.62
N LEU A 779 33.76 -5.43 18.03
CA LEU A 779 34.16 -5.64 19.43
C LEU A 779 35.34 -4.73 19.84
N TRP A 780 36.24 -4.37 18.92
CA TRP A 780 37.27 -3.36 19.16
C TRP A 780 36.71 -1.93 19.21
N ALA A 781 35.72 -1.58 18.37
CA ALA A 781 35.02 -0.29 18.46
C ALA A 781 34.26 -0.13 19.79
N LEU A 782 33.60 -1.19 20.26
CA LEU A 782 32.93 -1.25 21.56
C LEU A 782 33.93 -1.10 22.73
N GLU A 783 35.07 -1.80 22.70
CA GLU A 783 36.12 -1.65 23.72
C GLU A 783 36.68 -0.23 23.77
N LYS A 784 37.00 0.39 22.62
CA LYS A 784 37.45 1.79 22.54
C LYS A 784 36.40 2.79 23.03
N SER A 785 35.14 2.42 22.92
CA SER A 785 34.00 3.19 23.44
C SER A 785 33.75 3.00 24.94
N GLY A 786 34.49 2.08 25.59
CA GLY A 786 34.39 1.77 27.03
C GLY A 786 33.52 0.57 27.39
N PHE A 787 33.11 -0.25 26.42
CA PHE A 787 32.15 -1.35 26.59
C PHE A 787 32.68 -2.71 26.10
N PRO A 788 33.84 -3.20 26.59
CA PRO A 788 34.43 -4.48 26.15
C PRO A 788 33.53 -5.69 26.42
N ASP A 789 32.73 -5.63 27.49
CA ASP A 789 31.85 -6.71 27.96
C ASP A 789 30.42 -6.62 27.41
N MET A 790 30.16 -5.76 26.41
CA MET A 790 28.83 -5.63 25.78
C MET A 790 28.39 -6.95 25.12
N ASP A 791 27.20 -7.46 25.45
CA ASP A 791 26.56 -8.57 24.76
C ASP A 791 26.25 -8.20 23.30
N VAL A 792 26.54 -9.10 22.36
CA VAL A 792 26.32 -8.89 20.92
C VAL A 792 25.52 -10.03 20.32
N ILE A 793 24.46 -9.69 19.58
CA ILE A 793 23.68 -10.59 18.73
C ILE A 793 23.97 -10.27 17.26
N VAL A 794 24.24 -11.28 16.43
CA VAL A 794 24.27 -11.09 14.98
C VAL A 794 22.85 -11.24 14.44
N GLY A 795 22.15 -10.12 14.27
CA GLY A 795 20.71 -10.06 13.97
C GLY A 795 20.33 -10.47 12.55
N GLU A 796 21.25 -10.36 11.59
CA GLU A 796 21.13 -10.87 10.22
C GLU A 796 22.51 -11.30 9.73
N VAL A 797 22.63 -12.55 9.26
CA VAL A 797 23.83 -13.08 8.58
C VAL A 797 23.42 -14.25 7.68
N GLY A 798 23.98 -14.34 6.47
CA GLY A 798 23.64 -15.41 5.53
C GLY A 798 24.35 -15.27 4.18
N TRP A 799 23.80 -15.90 3.15
CA TRP A 799 24.34 -15.85 1.79
C TRP A 799 23.24 -16.13 0.74
N PRO A 800 23.08 -15.30 -0.30
CA PRO A 800 22.02 -15.45 -1.30
C PRO A 800 22.33 -16.54 -2.34
N THR A 801 21.30 -17.19 -2.86
CA THR A 801 21.45 -18.38 -3.74
C THR A 801 21.33 -18.11 -5.24
N ASP A 802 21.00 -16.88 -5.63
CA ASP A 802 20.84 -16.44 -7.02
C ASP A 802 20.93 -14.90 -7.09
N GLY A 803 20.96 -14.32 -8.29
CA GLY A 803 20.95 -12.87 -8.53
C GLY A 803 22.33 -12.20 -8.64
N ASP A 804 23.43 -12.96 -8.49
CA ASP A 804 24.81 -12.55 -8.76
C ASP A 804 25.67 -13.81 -9.03
N LYS A 805 26.80 -13.65 -9.73
CA LYS A 805 27.78 -14.73 -9.99
C LYS A 805 28.27 -15.47 -8.72
N ASN A 806 28.38 -14.78 -7.59
CA ASN A 806 28.78 -15.37 -6.30
C ASN A 806 27.58 -15.84 -5.46
N ALA A 807 26.37 -15.40 -5.80
CA ALA A 807 25.12 -15.82 -5.18
C ALA A 807 24.64 -17.11 -5.86
N ASN A 808 25.01 -18.25 -5.30
CA ASN A 808 24.61 -19.55 -5.84
C ASN A 808 24.43 -20.58 -4.72
N VAL A 809 23.63 -21.62 -4.96
CA VAL A 809 23.30 -22.69 -4.00
C VAL A 809 24.55 -23.37 -3.39
N GLN A 810 25.64 -23.49 -4.14
CA GLN A 810 26.87 -24.14 -3.66
C GLN A 810 27.59 -23.25 -2.63
N ASN A 811 27.78 -21.96 -2.96
CA ASN A 811 28.35 -20.98 -2.05
C ASN A 811 27.47 -20.77 -0.81
N ALA A 812 26.14 -20.71 -0.98
CA ALA A 812 25.22 -20.55 0.14
C ALA A 812 25.27 -21.74 1.10
N LYS A 813 25.33 -22.99 0.59
CA LYS A 813 25.55 -24.18 1.43
C LYS A 813 26.92 -24.15 2.11
N ARG A 814 28.01 -23.81 1.39
CA ARG A 814 29.38 -23.68 1.93
C ARG A 814 29.44 -22.67 3.07
N PHE A 815 28.86 -21.49 2.88
CA PHE A 815 28.84 -20.43 3.88
C PHE A 815 27.96 -20.77 5.07
N ASN A 816 26.67 -21.08 4.86
CA ASN A 816 25.72 -21.27 5.96
C ASN A 816 26.06 -22.51 6.81
N MET A 817 26.54 -23.60 6.21
CA MET A 817 27.00 -24.77 6.99
C MET A 817 28.27 -24.43 7.79
N GLY A 818 29.22 -23.68 7.20
CA GLY A 818 30.42 -23.21 7.89
C GLY A 818 30.12 -22.26 9.04
N LEU A 819 29.17 -21.34 8.85
CA LEU A 819 28.69 -20.39 9.85
C LEU A 819 28.07 -21.10 11.05
N LEU A 820 27.14 -22.02 10.82
CA LEU A 820 26.47 -22.79 11.88
C LEU A 820 27.49 -23.60 12.69
N LYS A 821 28.41 -24.29 11.99
CA LYS A 821 29.52 -25.03 12.61
C LYS A 821 30.42 -24.12 13.44
N HIS A 822 30.78 -22.95 12.92
CA HIS A 822 31.61 -21.98 13.63
C HIS A 822 30.89 -21.47 14.90
N ALA A 823 29.69 -20.90 14.75
CA ALA A 823 28.95 -20.25 15.84
C ALA A 823 28.63 -21.20 17.00
N LEU A 824 28.26 -22.45 16.69
CA LEU A 824 27.92 -23.47 17.68
C LEU A 824 29.15 -24.23 18.24
N SER A 825 30.35 -24.06 17.65
CA SER A 825 31.57 -24.74 18.14
C SER A 825 32.07 -24.25 19.51
N GLY A 826 31.59 -23.10 19.99
CA GLY A 826 32.08 -22.46 21.22
C GLY A 826 33.46 -21.81 21.12
N ASN A 827 34.13 -21.89 19.95
CA ASN A 827 35.43 -21.27 19.73
C ASN A 827 35.37 -19.74 19.69
N GLY A 828 34.24 -19.17 19.28
CA GLY A 828 34.07 -17.74 19.01
C GLY A 828 35.11 -17.17 18.04
N THR A 829 35.23 -15.85 18.06
CA THR A 829 36.20 -15.10 17.25
C THR A 829 37.60 -15.13 17.88
N PRO A 830 38.68 -14.67 17.20
CA PRO A 830 39.98 -14.48 17.82
C PRO A 830 39.96 -13.67 19.13
N LYS A 831 39.20 -12.56 19.20
CA LYS A 831 39.09 -11.69 20.38
C LYS A 831 38.16 -12.22 21.47
N ARG A 832 37.00 -12.80 21.13
CA ARG A 832 35.97 -13.21 22.10
C ARG A 832 35.56 -14.67 21.91
N LYS A 833 35.85 -15.48 22.93
CA LYS A 833 35.54 -16.92 22.97
C LYS A 833 34.12 -17.16 23.50
N GLY A 834 33.45 -18.19 22.98
CA GLY A 834 32.08 -18.55 23.34
C GLY A 834 31.26 -19.07 22.16
N ILE A 835 30.01 -19.43 22.44
CA ILE A 835 28.99 -19.64 21.40
C ILE A 835 28.51 -18.25 20.95
N LEU A 836 28.31 -18.06 19.64
CA LEU A 836 27.77 -16.82 19.10
C LEU A 836 26.24 -16.91 18.99
N ASP A 837 25.53 -15.84 19.34
CA ASP A 837 24.08 -15.76 19.10
C ASP A 837 23.81 -15.10 17.74
N ILE A 838 23.30 -15.88 16.79
CA ILE A 838 23.15 -15.49 15.39
C ILE A 838 21.72 -15.73 14.89
N TYR A 839 21.26 -14.91 13.94
CA TYR A 839 19.98 -15.08 13.25
C TYR A 839 20.22 -15.18 11.74
N LEU A 840 19.97 -16.37 11.20
CA LEU A 840 20.21 -16.68 9.79
C LEU A 840 19.28 -15.87 8.88
N PHE A 841 19.83 -15.12 7.93
CA PHE A 841 19.10 -14.33 6.94
C PHE A 841 19.08 -15.04 5.58
N SER A 842 17.95 -15.55 5.08
CA SER A 842 16.59 -15.56 5.65
C SER A 842 15.95 -16.95 5.57
N LEU A 843 14.75 -17.10 6.13
CA LEU A 843 14.01 -18.36 6.09
C LEU A 843 13.52 -18.69 4.67
N ILE A 844 12.81 -17.77 4.02
CA ILE A 844 12.09 -17.97 2.74
C ILE A 844 12.46 -16.85 1.77
N ASP A 845 12.54 -17.16 0.48
CA ASP A 845 12.78 -16.16 -0.58
C ASP A 845 11.65 -15.12 -0.70
N GLU A 846 12.04 -13.86 -0.89
CA GLU A 846 11.16 -12.70 -0.79
C GLU A 846 10.99 -12.01 -2.15
N ASN A 847 10.22 -12.63 -3.06
CA ASN A 847 10.09 -12.19 -4.45
C ASN A 847 9.46 -10.78 -4.67
N ALA A 848 8.91 -10.15 -3.62
CA ALA A 848 8.42 -8.77 -3.63
C ALA A 848 9.36 -7.77 -2.94
N LYS A 849 10.51 -8.21 -2.41
CA LYS A 849 11.55 -7.34 -1.81
C LYS A 849 12.16 -6.42 -2.87
N SER A 850 12.67 -5.27 -2.42
CA SER A 850 13.32 -4.28 -3.30
C SER A 850 14.66 -4.78 -3.81
N ILE A 851 14.91 -4.62 -5.11
CA ILE A 851 16.18 -4.99 -5.77
C ILE A 851 17.16 -3.81 -5.90
N ALA A 852 16.90 -2.69 -5.23
CA ALA A 852 17.73 -1.50 -5.31
C ALA A 852 19.20 -1.71 -4.83
N PRO A 853 19.49 -2.55 -3.81
CA PRO A 853 20.86 -2.98 -3.50
C PRO A 853 21.47 -3.94 -4.53
N GLY A 854 20.63 -4.76 -5.16
CA GLY A 854 21.01 -5.71 -6.21
C GLY A 854 19.96 -6.82 -6.40
N ASN A 855 20.10 -7.59 -7.48
CA ASN A 855 19.18 -8.69 -7.83
C ASN A 855 19.16 -9.82 -6.77
N PHE A 856 20.25 -10.02 -6.04
CA PHE A 856 20.40 -11.05 -5.00
C PHE A 856 19.44 -10.87 -3.81
N GLU A 857 18.87 -9.68 -3.62
CA GLU A 857 18.02 -9.34 -2.45
C GLU A 857 16.78 -10.22 -2.28
N ARG A 858 16.34 -10.93 -3.33
CA ARG A 858 15.17 -11.81 -3.28
C ARG A 858 15.52 -13.26 -2.92
N HIS A 859 16.81 -13.61 -2.88
CA HIS A 859 17.31 -15.00 -2.90
C HIS A 859 18.05 -15.45 -1.63
N TRP A 860 17.90 -14.70 -0.53
CA TRP A 860 18.52 -15.01 0.77
C TRP A 860 17.89 -16.22 1.49
N GLY A 861 16.76 -16.75 1.03
CA GLY A 861 16.06 -17.85 1.70
C GLY A 861 16.87 -19.15 1.73
N ILE A 862 16.82 -19.87 2.86
CA ILE A 862 17.23 -21.29 2.91
C ILE A 862 16.15 -22.20 2.30
N PHE A 863 14.89 -21.73 2.30
CA PHE A 863 13.75 -22.32 1.58
C PHE A 863 13.33 -21.44 0.39
N GLU A 864 12.83 -22.08 -0.68
CA GLU A 864 12.14 -21.40 -1.80
C GLU A 864 10.86 -20.70 -1.30
N PHE A 865 10.29 -19.82 -2.13
CA PHE A 865 9.01 -19.12 -1.89
C PHE A 865 7.84 -20.04 -1.47
N ASP A 866 7.89 -21.32 -1.85
CA ASP A 866 6.88 -22.33 -1.54
C ASP A 866 7.21 -23.21 -0.31
N GLY A 867 8.38 -23.04 0.31
CA GLY A 867 8.81 -23.78 1.49
C GLY A 867 9.57 -25.08 1.19
N LYS A 868 10.09 -25.28 -0.03
CA LYS A 868 11.07 -26.34 -0.33
C LYS A 868 12.50 -25.95 0.09
N PRO A 869 13.29 -26.83 0.74
CA PRO A 869 14.71 -26.59 1.00
C PRO A 869 15.51 -26.39 -0.29
N LYS A 870 16.32 -25.33 -0.36
CA LYS A 870 17.21 -25.06 -1.50
C LYS A 870 18.52 -25.86 -1.43
N TYR A 871 18.87 -26.34 -0.24
CA TYR A 871 20.01 -27.22 0.03
C TYR A 871 19.85 -27.90 1.41
N GLU A 872 20.64 -28.96 1.65
CA GLU A 872 20.74 -29.60 2.96
C GLU A 872 21.47 -28.68 3.95
N LEU A 873 20.89 -28.46 5.13
CA LEU A 873 21.45 -27.62 6.18
C LEU A 873 21.06 -28.17 7.57
N ASP A 874 22.05 -28.41 8.44
CA ASP A 874 21.83 -28.90 9.80
C ASP A 874 21.84 -27.71 10.78
N LEU A 875 20.67 -27.20 11.13
CA LEU A 875 20.51 -26.06 12.06
C LEU A 875 21.00 -26.36 13.49
N ALA A 876 21.22 -27.63 13.85
CA ALA A 876 21.83 -28.00 15.12
C ALA A 876 23.37 -27.97 15.08
N GLY A 877 23.99 -27.78 13.90
CA GLY A 877 25.45 -27.74 13.73
C GLY A 877 26.17 -29.06 13.99
N LEU A 878 25.44 -30.18 14.04
CA LEU A 878 25.97 -31.51 14.43
C LEU A 878 26.52 -32.32 13.25
N GLU A 879 26.56 -31.74 12.05
CA GLU A 879 27.00 -32.34 10.79
C GLU A 879 26.30 -33.68 10.44
N GLN A 880 25.06 -33.88 10.89
CA GLN A 880 24.35 -35.16 10.74
C GLN A 880 23.81 -35.40 9.31
N ASN A 881 24.04 -34.48 8.38
CA ASN A 881 23.43 -34.45 7.04
C ASN A 881 21.89 -34.62 7.06
N LYS A 882 21.24 -34.14 8.14
CA LYS A 882 19.78 -34.07 8.21
C LYS A 882 19.29 -33.01 7.24
N GLY A 883 18.48 -33.39 6.26
CA GLY A 883 17.80 -32.44 5.38
C GLY A 883 16.79 -31.59 6.16
N LEU A 884 16.63 -30.33 5.75
CA LEU A 884 15.58 -29.46 6.26
C LEU A 884 14.19 -30.05 5.92
N VAL A 885 13.24 -29.94 6.84
CA VAL A 885 11.85 -30.38 6.64
C VAL A 885 11.11 -29.31 5.82
N PRO A 886 10.50 -29.66 4.67
CA PRO A 886 9.74 -28.72 3.83
C PRO A 886 8.37 -28.36 4.41
N VAL A 887 7.73 -27.32 3.88
CA VAL A 887 6.30 -27.08 4.13
C VAL A 887 5.44 -28.18 3.48
N GLU A 888 4.69 -28.91 4.31
CA GLU A 888 3.79 -29.96 3.81
C GLU A 888 2.52 -29.43 3.13
N GLY A 889 2.06 -30.14 2.09
CA GLY A 889 0.74 -29.95 1.49
C GLY A 889 0.50 -28.56 0.87
N VAL A 890 1.56 -27.95 0.33
CA VAL A 890 1.48 -26.73 -0.49
C VAL A 890 0.55 -26.99 -1.69
N LYS A 891 -0.22 -25.98 -2.08
CA LYS A 891 -1.08 -26.02 -3.26
C LYS A 891 -0.56 -25.02 -4.27
N TYR A 892 -0.18 -25.51 -5.44
CA TYR A 892 0.22 -24.71 -6.58
C TYR A 892 -1.01 -24.33 -7.41
N MET A 893 -0.85 -23.32 -8.28
CA MET A 893 -1.78 -23.05 -9.37
C MET A 893 -1.74 -24.18 -10.42
N GLU A 894 -2.47 -24.02 -11.52
CA GLU A 894 -2.51 -25.02 -12.58
C GLU A 894 -1.16 -25.12 -13.29
N LYS A 895 -0.84 -26.30 -13.83
CA LYS A 895 0.44 -26.57 -14.51
C LYS A 895 0.42 -26.02 -15.94
N ARG A 896 0.40 -24.69 -16.02
CA ARG A 896 0.44 -23.92 -17.26
C ARG A 896 1.39 -22.73 -17.08
N TRP A 897 2.12 -22.43 -18.13
CA TRP A 897 3.15 -21.38 -18.19
C TRP A 897 2.83 -20.39 -19.30
N CYS A 898 3.30 -19.16 -19.16
CA CYS A 898 3.25 -18.17 -20.23
C CYS A 898 4.60 -18.10 -20.95
N ILE A 899 4.61 -18.28 -22.27
CA ILE A 899 5.83 -18.26 -23.09
C ILE A 899 5.71 -17.24 -24.24
N LEU A 900 6.85 -16.84 -24.80
CA LEU A 900 6.89 -16.13 -26.09
C LEU A 900 6.36 -17.09 -27.17
N ASP A 901 5.37 -16.68 -27.95
CA ASP A 901 4.80 -17.51 -29.01
C ASP A 901 5.84 -17.73 -30.13
N PRO A 902 6.25 -19.00 -30.42
CA PRO A 902 7.25 -19.29 -31.44
C PRO A 902 6.82 -18.96 -32.88
N GLU A 903 5.53 -18.75 -33.15
CA GLU A 903 5.04 -18.35 -34.48
C GLU A 903 5.08 -16.83 -34.72
N VAL A 904 5.29 -16.02 -33.68
CA VAL A 904 5.32 -14.55 -33.75
C VAL A 904 6.59 -14.06 -34.47
N LYS A 905 6.37 -13.28 -35.53
CA LYS A 905 7.42 -12.78 -36.44
C LYS A 905 7.66 -11.27 -36.36
N ASP A 906 6.82 -10.54 -35.61
CA ASP A 906 7.06 -9.13 -35.28
C ASP A 906 7.38 -9.00 -33.79
N LEU A 907 8.63 -8.69 -33.49
CA LEU A 907 9.15 -8.57 -32.13
C LEU A 907 9.38 -7.10 -31.75
N HIS A 908 8.80 -6.13 -32.47
CA HIS A 908 8.98 -4.69 -32.19
C HIS A 908 8.59 -4.30 -30.75
N LEU A 909 7.58 -4.96 -30.16
CA LEU A 909 7.13 -4.69 -28.80
C LEU A 909 7.84 -5.57 -27.74
N LEU A 910 8.68 -6.53 -28.15
CA LEU A 910 9.24 -7.55 -27.25
C LEU A 910 9.99 -6.97 -26.05
N ALA A 911 10.92 -6.03 -26.29
CA ALA A 911 11.70 -5.41 -25.22
C ALA A 911 10.80 -4.68 -24.21
N ALA A 912 9.86 -3.86 -24.68
CA ALA A 912 8.92 -3.13 -23.84
C ALA A 912 7.97 -4.05 -23.05
N SER A 913 7.58 -5.20 -23.62
CA SER A 913 6.78 -6.22 -22.93
C SER A 913 7.58 -6.97 -21.86
N ILE A 914 8.87 -7.24 -22.09
CA ILE A 914 9.78 -7.80 -21.08
C ILE A 914 10.02 -6.79 -19.95
N ASP A 915 10.34 -5.54 -20.29
CA ASP A 915 10.51 -4.45 -19.31
C ASP A 915 9.26 -4.28 -18.44
N TYR A 916 8.07 -4.31 -19.06
CA TYR A 916 6.80 -4.25 -18.35
C TYR A 916 6.63 -5.46 -17.40
N ALA A 917 6.78 -6.68 -17.91
CA ALA A 917 6.65 -7.91 -17.13
C ALA A 917 7.61 -7.91 -15.91
N CYS A 918 8.87 -7.57 -16.14
CA CYS A 918 9.91 -7.52 -15.10
C CYS A 918 9.75 -6.34 -14.13
N SER A 919 9.09 -5.25 -14.52
CA SER A 919 8.76 -4.16 -13.59
C SER A 919 7.67 -4.52 -12.58
N GLN A 920 6.85 -5.55 -12.86
CA GLN A 920 5.72 -5.99 -12.04
C GLN A 920 5.89 -7.41 -11.44
N SER A 921 7.05 -8.06 -11.65
CA SER A 921 7.29 -9.43 -11.19
C SER A 921 8.77 -9.66 -10.83
N ASP A 922 9.25 -10.91 -10.84
CA ASP A 922 10.61 -11.24 -10.43
C ASP A 922 11.46 -11.89 -11.54
N CYS A 923 12.09 -11.04 -12.35
CA CYS A 923 13.06 -11.45 -13.37
C CYS A 923 14.51 -11.50 -12.86
N THR A 924 14.76 -11.42 -11.54
CA THR A 924 16.14 -11.28 -11.01
C THR A 924 17.08 -12.41 -11.41
N ALA A 925 16.56 -13.64 -11.55
CA ALA A 925 17.27 -14.82 -12.02
C ALA A 925 17.83 -14.72 -13.46
N LEU A 926 17.38 -13.75 -14.27
CA LEU A 926 17.94 -13.46 -15.60
C LEU A 926 19.26 -12.66 -15.54
N GLY A 927 19.61 -12.11 -14.37
CA GLY A 927 20.78 -11.27 -14.14
C GLY A 927 22.11 -11.95 -14.48
N TYR A 928 23.17 -11.16 -14.69
CA TYR A 928 24.48 -11.72 -15.06
C TYR A 928 25.01 -12.68 -13.99
N GLY A 929 25.37 -13.90 -14.41
CA GLY A 929 25.83 -14.97 -13.51
C GLY A 929 24.74 -15.64 -12.67
N SER A 930 23.47 -15.25 -12.84
CA SER A 930 22.29 -15.84 -12.18
C SER A 930 21.80 -17.13 -12.85
N SER A 931 20.92 -17.90 -12.20
CA SER A 931 20.52 -19.26 -12.59
C SER A 931 19.93 -19.38 -14.01
N CYS A 932 19.21 -18.36 -14.48
CA CYS A 932 18.58 -18.30 -15.79
C CYS A 932 19.37 -17.45 -16.81
N ASN A 933 20.60 -17.03 -16.50
CA ASN A 933 21.38 -16.14 -17.36
C ASN A 933 21.82 -16.77 -18.70
N THR A 934 21.79 -18.11 -18.81
CA THR A 934 22.16 -18.84 -20.04
C THR A 934 21.00 -19.05 -21.01
N LEU A 935 19.79 -18.58 -20.69
CA LEU A 935 18.62 -18.73 -21.56
C LEU A 935 18.81 -18.02 -22.91
N THR A 936 18.17 -18.56 -23.96
CA THR A 936 18.07 -17.91 -25.27
C THR A 936 17.20 -16.64 -25.21
N LEU A 937 17.17 -15.82 -26.25
CA LEU A 937 16.24 -14.67 -26.31
C LEU A 937 14.77 -15.09 -26.10
N LEU A 938 14.37 -16.24 -26.66
CA LEU A 938 13.04 -16.82 -26.46
C LEU A 938 12.84 -17.28 -25.01
N GLY A 939 13.85 -17.91 -24.41
CA GLY A 939 13.81 -18.32 -22.99
C GLY A 939 13.69 -17.12 -22.04
N ASN A 940 14.52 -16.08 -22.22
CA ASN A 940 14.48 -14.85 -21.41
C ASN A 940 13.11 -14.16 -21.48
N ALA A 941 12.55 -14.02 -22.69
CA ALA A 941 11.21 -13.46 -22.89
C ALA A 941 10.13 -14.29 -22.20
N SER A 942 10.17 -15.61 -22.41
CA SER A 942 9.23 -16.56 -21.80
C SER A 942 9.31 -16.56 -20.28
N TYR A 943 10.52 -16.43 -19.71
CA TYR A 943 10.69 -16.37 -18.26
C TYR A 943 10.03 -15.11 -17.69
N ALA A 944 10.30 -13.95 -18.29
CA ALA A 944 9.66 -12.69 -17.90
C ALA A 944 8.13 -12.77 -17.98
N PHE A 945 7.59 -13.28 -19.10
CA PHE A 945 6.14 -13.44 -19.29
C PHE A 945 5.54 -14.44 -18.28
N ASN A 946 6.20 -15.57 -18.01
CA ASN A 946 5.77 -16.52 -16.98
C ASN A 946 5.77 -15.86 -15.59
N MET A 947 6.84 -15.17 -15.18
CA MET A 947 6.90 -14.54 -13.86
C MET A 947 5.77 -13.52 -13.65
N TYR A 948 5.43 -12.73 -14.66
CA TYR A 948 4.26 -11.86 -14.64
C TYR A 948 2.94 -12.63 -14.55
N TYR A 949 2.74 -13.64 -15.40
CA TYR A 949 1.52 -14.45 -15.46
C TYR A 949 1.24 -15.19 -14.14
N GLN A 950 2.27 -15.78 -13.53
CA GLN A 950 2.14 -16.51 -12.25
C GLN A 950 1.89 -15.54 -11.09
N VAL A 951 2.54 -14.37 -11.05
CA VAL A 951 2.30 -13.33 -10.02
C VAL A 951 0.88 -12.77 -10.11
N ASN A 952 0.32 -12.60 -11.30
CA ASN A 952 -1.07 -12.16 -11.49
C ASN A 952 -2.12 -13.29 -11.36
N SER A 953 -1.73 -14.46 -10.84
CA SER A 953 -2.62 -15.61 -10.62
C SER A 953 -3.25 -16.16 -11.91
N GLN A 954 -2.46 -16.23 -12.98
CA GLN A 954 -2.77 -16.92 -14.24
C GLN A 954 -4.09 -16.50 -14.91
N GLN A 955 -4.44 -15.20 -14.94
CA GLN A 955 -5.62 -14.79 -15.74
C GLN A 955 -5.29 -14.85 -17.23
N ASP A 956 -6.26 -15.21 -18.06
CA ASP A 956 -6.00 -15.54 -19.47
C ASP A 956 -5.48 -14.33 -20.28
N TRP A 957 -5.78 -13.10 -19.85
CA TRP A 957 -5.27 -11.86 -20.46
C TRP A 957 -3.85 -11.49 -20.00
N ASP A 958 -3.36 -12.04 -18.88
CA ASP A 958 -2.00 -11.77 -18.36
C ASP A 958 -0.91 -12.52 -19.17
N CYS A 959 -1.32 -13.27 -20.21
CA CYS A 959 -0.44 -13.94 -21.17
C CYS A 959 -0.72 -13.55 -22.63
N ASP A 960 -1.26 -12.35 -22.89
CA ASP A 960 -1.42 -11.83 -24.25
C ASP A 960 -0.18 -11.04 -24.72
N PHE A 961 0.26 -10.07 -23.91
CA PHE A 961 1.39 -9.17 -24.21
C PHE A 961 1.30 -8.45 -25.58
N THR A 962 0.09 -8.13 -26.04
CA THR A 962 -0.24 -7.62 -27.39
C THR A 962 -0.08 -8.68 -28.49
N GLY A 963 -0.53 -9.90 -28.22
CA GLY A 963 -0.35 -11.06 -29.12
C GLY A 963 1.10 -11.49 -29.32
N LEU A 964 1.98 -11.26 -28.34
CA LEU A 964 3.36 -11.75 -28.33
C LEU A 964 3.51 -13.10 -27.61
N ALA A 965 2.62 -13.39 -26.68
CA ALA A 965 2.74 -14.53 -25.77
C ALA A 965 1.60 -15.53 -25.95
N THR A 966 1.82 -16.74 -25.46
CA THR A 966 0.81 -17.81 -25.43
C THR A 966 0.98 -18.69 -24.21
N VAL A 967 -0.12 -19.29 -23.76
CA VAL A 967 -0.14 -20.24 -22.64
C VAL A 967 0.23 -21.63 -23.16
N THR A 968 1.08 -22.35 -22.42
CA THR A 968 1.46 -23.74 -22.70
C THR A 968 1.30 -24.61 -21.45
N ASP A 969 0.96 -25.89 -21.66
CA ASP A 969 0.95 -26.93 -20.62
C ASP A 969 2.28 -27.72 -20.58
N ASP A 970 3.18 -27.49 -21.54
CA ASP A 970 4.54 -28.05 -21.58
C ASP A 970 5.50 -27.19 -20.73
N ASP A 971 6.22 -27.82 -19.79
CA ASP A 971 7.16 -27.15 -18.87
C ASP A 971 8.39 -26.58 -19.63
N PRO A 972 8.58 -25.25 -19.68
CA PRO A 972 9.67 -24.61 -20.43
C PRO A 972 11.01 -24.57 -19.66
N SER A 973 11.11 -25.21 -18.49
CA SER A 973 12.31 -25.16 -17.64
C SER A 973 13.55 -25.80 -18.29
N GLU A 974 14.67 -25.09 -18.26
CA GLU A 974 15.97 -25.56 -18.76
C GLU A 974 16.88 -26.09 -17.64
N LYS A 975 17.97 -26.78 -18.00
CA LYS A 975 18.91 -27.35 -17.00
C LYS A 975 19.68 -26.24 -16.27
N GLY A 976 19.20 -25.88 -15.08
CA GLY A 976 19.76 -24.83 -14.22
C GLY A 976 18.80 -23.67 -13.97
N CYS A 977 17.75 -23.54 -14.80
CA CYS A 977 16.74 -22.50 -14.71
C CYS A 977 15.35 -23.14 -14.58
N GLN A 978 14.63 -22.85 -13.51
CA GLN A 978 13.27 -23.39 -13.29
C GLN A 978 12.25 -22.29 -13.51
N PHE A 979 11.22 -22.55 -14.30
CA PHE A 979 10.10 -21.64 -14.51
C PHE A 979 9.02 -21.97 -13.45
N PRO A 980 8.88 -21.17 -12.39
CA PRO A 980 8.04 -21.54 -11.27
C PRO A 980 6.55 -21.47 -11.63
N ILE A 981 5.75 -22.25 -10.87
CA ILE A 981 4.30 -22.11 -10.78
C ILE A 981 4.01 -21.54 -9.38
N MET A 982 3.25 -20.45 -9.29
CA MET A 982 2.99 -19.81 -7.99
C MET A 982 2.04 -20.64 -7.10
N ILE A 983 2.06 -20.39 -5.79
CA ILE A 983 1.16 -21.06 -4.85
C ILE A 983 -0.27 -20.48 -4.95
N SER A 984 -1.29 -21.34 -4.97
CA SER A 984 -2.71 -20.99 -5.16
C SER A 984 -3.36 -20.26 -3.97
N PHE A 985 -2.56 -19.71 -3.06
CA PHE A 985 -3.03 -19.08 -1.81
C PHE A 985 -3.28 -17.57 -1.93
N GLY A 986 -3.50 -17.07 -3.16
CA GLY A 986 -4.16 -15.79 -3.39
C GLY A 986 -5.68 -15.90 -3.11
N SER A 987 -6.19 -15.11 -2.16
CA SER A 987 -7.64 -14.88 -1.87
C SER A 987 -8.53 -16.07 -1.44
N SER A 988 -8.01 -17.29 -1.30
CA SER A 988 -8.83 -18.51 -1.20
C SER A 988 -9.15 -19.05 0.22
N LEU A 989 -8.54 -18.49 1.27
CA LEU A 989 -8.58 -19.05 2.64
C LEU A 989 -9.96 -19.08 3.33
N LEU A 990 -10.93 -18.28 2.89
CA LEU A 990 -12.28 -18.24 3.47
C LEU A 990 -13.24 -19.33 2.97
N ARG A 991 -12.92 -20.05 1.87
CA ARG A 991 -13.93 -20.87 1.17
C ARG A 991 -13.84 -22.39 1.41
N HIS A 992 -12.65 -22.93 1.69
CA HIS A 992 -12.46 -24.39 1.81
C HIS A 992 -12.42 -24.93 3.24
N GLY A 993 -11.99 -24.15 4.25
CA GLY A 993 -11.91 -24.63 5.64
C GLY A 993 -13.27 -24.89 6.31
N ARG A 994 -14.32 -24.15 5.92
CA ARG A 994 -15.66 -24.33 6.50
C ARG A 994 -16.32 -25.64 6.08
N LEU A 995 -16.22 -26.05 4.81
CA LEU A 995 -16.98 -27.20 4.30
C LEU A 995 -16.51 -28.52 4.94
N THR A 996 -15.20 -28.74 5.05
CA THR A 996 -14.64 -29.94 5.68
C THR A 996 -14.96 -29.99 7.18
N THR A 997 -14.85 -28.87 7.88
CA THR A 997 -15.18 -28.79 9.32
C THR A 997 -16.67 -29.03 9.59
N ILE A 998 -17.56 -28.55 8.70
CA ILE A 998 -19.01 -28.81 8.78
C ILE A 998 -19.32 -30.28 8.50
N LEU A 999 -18.71 -30.88 7.46
CA LEU A 999 -18.88 -32.30 7.15
C LEU A 999 -18.39 -33.22 8.26
N MET A 1000 -17.22 -32.94 8.85
CA MET A 1000 -16.68 -33.67 10.00
C MET A 1000 -17.62 -33.58 11.21
N LYS A 1001 -18.11 -32.39 11.56
CA LYS A 1001 -19.08 -32.22 12.66
C LYS A 1001 -20.41 -32.91 12.37
N ALA A 1002 -20.92 -32.84 11.15
CA ALA A 1002 -22.13 -33.55 10.74
C ALA A 1002 -21.97 -35.07 10.85
N PHE A 1003 -20.82 -35.61 10.46
CA PHE A 1003 -20.52 -37.05 10.58
C PHE A 1003 -20.39 -37.50 12.05
N SER A 1004 -19.74 -36.72 12.91
CA SER A 1004 -19.70 -36.99 14.36
C SER A 1004 -21.07 -36.93 15.02
N ILE A 1005 -21.93 -35.96 14.64
CA ILE A 1005 -23.31 -35.86 15.12
C ILE A 1005 -24.14 -37.06 14.63
N TYR A 1006 -24.00 -37.45 13.36
CA TYR A 1006 -24.68 -38.61 12.78
C TYR A 1006 -24.30 -39.92 13.47
N LEU A 1007 -23.02 -40.12 13.79
CA LEU A 1007 -22.57 -41.26 14.61
C LEU A 1007 -23.14 -41.20 16.03
N PHE A 1008 -23.15 -40.03 16.67
CA PHE A 1008 -23.70 -39.88 18.03
C PHE A 1008 -25.21 -40.16 18.11
N VAL A 1009 -25.96 -39.88 17.04
CA VAL A 1009 -27.40 -40.17 16.91
C VAL A 1009 -27.69 -41.64 16.51
N ILE A 1010 -26.68 -42.42 16.12
CA ILE A 1010 -26.81 -43.86 15.82
C ILE A 1010 -26.39 -44.76 17.00
N PHE A 1011 -25.67 -44.21 17.98
CA PHE A 1011 -25.28 -44.88 19.22
C PHE A 1011 -26.14 -44.50 20.45
N LEU A 1012 -27.30 -43.88 20.21
CA LEU A 1012 -28.35 -43.54 21.19
C LEU A 1012 -29.68 -44.20 20.80
#